data_AF-A0A932G3I8-F1
#
_entry.id   AF-A0A932G3I8-F1
#
_cell.length_a   1.000
_cell.length_b   1.000
_cell.length_c   1.000
_cell.angle_alpha   90.00
_cell.angle_beta   90.00
_cell.angle_gamma   90.00
#
_symmetry.space_group_name_H-M   'P 1'
#
loop_
_entity.id
_entity.type
_entity.pdbx_description
1 polymer ?
#
loop_
_entity_poly.entity_id
_entity_poly.type
_entity_poly.pdbx_seq_one_letter_code
_entity_poly.pdbx_strand_id
1 'polypeptide(L)'
;MARQQVILAALGALFVIGCDCGSTSGGADAATEADAAADAPADAAADAEDLPAYDPTLPELDDPPGCDATFTDEGDVRVIAMGAKLLVADVESIETFRDAMHRFFRVHAAGCLSDDRPNLIVWPEDTGLHLVLLGSRGADARRASTSVGAYLAVIDGVFAPLQFYGERLGLDLFEYAGLLVMHATGDAAWRALADTFSAMAERYGVTMVAGTNLPELVESDDPAVVDALRDPDYRRPESVMVSADSRVYNFQYAWGPDGELFWSVKKSYLVPTEEDSLMMAWGPLRQMRPLELPFGRFGVVISKDAWMPDVLGRLDDLGADALVQSEAFMGGWAVPPPEEWQPDIVFEASWNHTQRYGSVRASVLPCMTGNYFDLPIDGQSAVFVDAASDDAPAGFIGQPARPGFATVGPWVMEDPGAAQPELTIAERRAILLERGAAMLPGSGAPEENGYIASVVGADLDLTPAANDPGGVAPVDFSASLPLTAWQAGDDTRERNADLCVDDEGGVHLAFESGPVGNRAVMLVSGSLEREDPFSGAAPESTISGSDALQPAVACTSEGILVAAVQRAGDAERIVLAAPGAGEVAELDGQGSFALVSRPALAVDALDASRVALVFHADDGAAARIWIARSEDGGVTFEAPRRVDDSELDGRGPRVNQWSPAVAWRGDTLAVSYVDFRDYSWDGYAMISEDGGGTFPAAPVRVTPVLDERERLYEEVQIVLLPDGDALAAYGGTRERRPDADVAIATLTLPAATTGPETTLSADADPTAHSEWAIAASAPTASGEVGLAWQDASTGRPGVFYAERAADGTIGPALRVDDSAEPRTHALEPIVVLSEERALVIWEDSREGVPRLRHASRQR
;
A
#
# COMPACT_ATOMS: atom_id res chain seq x y z
N MET A 1 30.58 -3.38 34.69
CA MET A 1 31.42 -3.54 33.49
C MET A 1 30.59 -3.96 32.29
N ALA A 2 30.00 -5.16 32.24
CA ALA A 2 29.18 -5.60 31.09
C ALA A 2 28.05 -4.61 30.73
N ARG A 3 27.29 -4.14 31.72
CA ARG A 3 26.22 -3.14 31.56
C ARG A 3 26.69 -1.82 30.93
N GLN A 4 27.79 -1.24 31.42
CA GLN A 4 28.37 -0.02 30.85
C GLN A 4 28.92 -0.23 29.44
N GLN A 5 29.45 -1.43 29.14
CA GLN A 5 29.94 -1.75 27.81
C GLN A 5 28.78 -1.86 26.80
N VAL A 6 27.62 -2.41 27.20
CA VAL A 6 26.42 -2.52 26.32
C VAL A 6 25.93 -1.13 25.93
N ILE A 7 25.84 -0.23 26.91
CA ILE A 7 25.47 1.17 26.67
C ILE A 7 26.49 1.87 25.75
N LEU A 8 27.80 1.66 25.98
CA LEU A 8 28.86 2.24 25.14
C LEU A 8 28.88 1.70 23.71
N ALA A 9 28.53 0.43 23.48
CA ALA A 9 28.45 -0.14 22.14
C ALA A 9 27.18 0.28 21.39
N ALA A 10 26.03 0.33 22.08
CA ALA A 10 24.79 0.87 21.53
C ALA A 10 24.95 2.34 21.12
N LEU A 11 25.66 3.14 21.94
CA LEU A 11 26.08 4.49 21.58
C LEU A 11 26.93 4.53 20.30
N GLY A 12 27.84 3.56 20.10
CA GLY A 12 28.69 3.46 18.90
C GLY A 12 27.92 3.08 17.63
N ALA A 13 26.92 2.20 17.74
CA ALA A 13 26.06 1.81 16.62
C ALA A 13 25.08 2.92 16.21
N LEU A 14 24.48 3.60 17.21
CA LEU A 14 23.55 4.71 16.97
C LEU A 14 24.25 6.02 16.53
N PHE A 15 25.50 6.29 16.92
CA PHE A 15 26.25 7.48 16.47
C PHE A 15 26.72 7.43 15.02
N VAL A 16 26.89 6.24 14.43
CA VAL A 16 27.24 6.10 13.00
C VAL A 16 26.06 6.50 12.09
N ILE A 17 24.84 6.52 12.64
CA ILE A 17 23.58 6.76 11.93
C ILE A 17 23.12 8.23 12.08
N GLY A 18 23.58 8.96 13.11
CA GLY A 18 23.27 10.37 13.35
C GLY A 18 23.96 11.39 12.43
N CYS A 19 24.62 10.95 11.36
CA CYS A 19 25.27 11.82 10.36
C CYS A 19 24.84 11.44 8.94
N ASP A 20 23.55 11.62 8.62
CA ASP A 20 23.13 11.86 7.24
C ASP A 20 22.08 12.98 7.15
N CYS A 21 22.33 14.05 7.91
CA CYS A 21 21.81 15.40 7.61
C CYS A 21 23.01 16.25 7.21
N GLY A 22 23.10 16.62 5.93
CA GLY A 22 24.22 17.39 5.40
C GLY A 22 24.42 18.73 6.11
N SER A 23 25.51 18.89 6.86
CA SER A 23 26.30 20.13 6.89
C SER A 23 27.65 19.95 7.59
N THR A 24 28.58 20.81 7.19
CA THR A 24 30.04 20.73 7.40
C THR A 24 30.53 20.87 8.83
N SER A 25 31.58 20.09 9.12
CA SER A 25 32.41 20.04 10.33
C SER A 25 32.79 21.38 10.98
N GLY A 26 32.62 21.46 12.30
CA GLY A 26 33.31 22.41 13.18
C GLY A 26 33.55 21.78 14.55
N GLY A 27 34.78 21.33 14.81
CA GLY A 27 35.15 20.64 16.05
C GLY A 27 35.27 21.57 17.26
N ALA A 28 35.00 21.01 18.45
CA ALA A 28 35.54 21.49 19.72
C ALA A 28 35.62 20.34 20.73
N ASP A 29 36.79 20.23 21.35
CA ASP A 29 37.23 19.21 22.30
C ASP A 29 36.35 19.10 23.56
N ALA A 30 36.09 17.85 23.98
CA ALA A 30 35.59 17.53 25.31
C ALA A 30 36.75 17.10 26.22
N ALA A 31 36.84 17.69 27.41
CA ALA A 31 37.43 17.04 28.58
C ALA A 31 36.96 17.76 29.86
N THR A 32 36.19 17.11 30.73
CA THR A 32 36.67 16.69 32.08
C THR A 32 35.57 16.01 32.91
N GLU A 33 35.94 14.80 33.37
CA GLU A 33 35.69 14.18 34.68
C GLU A 33 34.26 14.02 35.22
N ALA A 34 33.75 12.79 35.14
CA ALA A 34 32.86 12.22 36.15
C ALA A 34 33.48 10.91 36.65
N ASP A 35 34.10 10.99 37.82
CA ASP A 35 34.69 9.88 38.55
C ASP A 35 33.91 9.72 39.87
N ALA A 36 33.01 8.73 39.92
CA ALA A 36 32.48 8.16 41.16
C ALA A 36 31.71 6.86 40.84
N ALA A 37 32.43 5.74 40.95
CA ALA A 37 31.85 4.41 40.95
C ALA A 37 31.34 4.00 42.34
N ALA A 38 30.36 3.09 42.31
CA ALA A 38 30.01 2.09 43.32
C ALA A 38 29.22 2.57 44.55
N ASP A 39 27.91 2.30 44.54
CA ASP A 39 27.33 1.29 45.42
C ASP A 39 25.94 0.89 44.89
N ALA A 40 25.80 -0.39 44.52
CA ALA A 40 24.51 -1.01 44.27
C ALA A 40 23.93 -1.47 45.61
N PRO A 41 22.73 -1.07 46.02
CA PRO A 41 22.03 -1.79 47.07
C PRO A 41 21.44 -3.06 46.47
N ALA A 42 22.04 -4.19 46.82
CA ALA A 42 21.28 -5.41 47.02
C ALA A 42 20.29 -5.17 48.18
N ASP A 43 19.11 -5.78 48.08
CA ASP A 43 17.98 -5.74 49.03
C ASP A 43 17.06 -4.51 48.98
N ALA A 44 16.07 -4.59 48.09
CA ALA A 44 14.69 -4.24 48.41
C ALA A 44 13.74 -5.16 47.60
N ALA A 45 13.63 -6.42 48.02
CA ALA A 45 12.37 -7.10 47.85
C ALA A 45 11.36 -6.37 48.75
N ALA A 46 10.68 -5.36 48.21
CA ALA A 46 9.38 -5.02 48.75
C ALA A 46 8.58 -6.33 48.76
N ASP A 47 7.95 -6.65 49.89
CA ASP A 47 7.16 -7.87 50.02
C ASP A 47 6.19 -7.92 48.83
N ALA A 48 6.31 -8.93 47.97
CA ALA A 48 5.53 -9.06 46.73
C ALA A 48 4.00 -9.08 46.96
N GLU A 49 3.56 -9.11 48.22
CA GLU A 49 2.16 -8.98 48.64
C GLU A 49 1.63 -7.54 48.56
N ASP A 50 2.48 -6.51 48.68
CA ASP A 50 2.09 -5.09 48.72
C ASP A 50 1.94 -4.44 47.32
N LEU A 51 2.37 -5.12 46.25
CA LEU A 51 2.16 -4.65 44.88
C LEU A 51 0.69 -4.83 44.43
N PRO A 52 0.16 -3.92 43.59
CA PRO A 52 -1.17 -4.05 43.05
C PRO A 52 -1.30 -5.30 42.19
N ALA A 53 -2.48 -5.91 42.17
CA ALA A 53 -2.80 -6.90 41.15
C ALA A 53 -3.00 -6.19 39.82
N TYR A 54 -2.58 -6.83 38.72
CA TYR A 54 -2.91 -6.35 37.38
C TYR A 54 -4.43 -6.39 37.17
N ASP A 55 -4.99 -5.29 36.71
CA ASP A 55 -6.42 -5.15 36.41
C ASP A 55 -6.58 -4.70 34.94
N PRO A 56 -7.13 -5.54 34.05
CA PRO A 56 -7.37 -5.18 32.65
C PRO A 56 -8.61 -4.31 32.47
N THR A 57 -9.43 -4.09 33.51
CA THR A 57 -10.71 -3.40 33.36
C THR A 57 -10.54 -1.92 33.03
N LEU A 58 -11.47 -1.40 32.23
CA LEU A 58 -11.52 0.02 31.94
C LEU A 58 -12.02 0.81 33.14
N PRO A 59 -11.40 1.98 33.43
CA PRO A 59 -11.89 2.87 34.46
C PRO A 59 -13.31 3.38 34.14
N GLU A 60 -14.06 3.74 35.18
CA GLU A 60 -15.20 4.64 35.00
C GLU A 60 -14.69 6.08 34.91
N LEU A 61 -15.01 6.75 33.80
CA LEU A 61 -14.64 8.15 33.57
C LEU A 61 -15.84 9.06 33.82
N ASP A 62 -15.63 10.13 34.60
CA ASP A 62 -16.64 11.16 34.85
C ASP A 62 -16.86 12.08 33.63
N ASP A 63 -15.89 12.12 32.70
CA ASP A 63 -15.97 12.91 31.49
C ASP A 63 -17.17 12.45 30.62
N PRO A 64 -18.04 13.37 30.15
CA PRO A 64 -19.16 12.99 29.31
C PRO A 64 -18.67 12.52 27.94
N PRO A 65 -19.37 11.57 27.29
CA PRO A 65 -19.07 11.22 25.91
C PRO A 65 -19.31 12.42 24.99
N GLY A 66 -18.34 12.74 24.14
CA GLY A 66 -18.42 13.85 23.19
C GLY A 66 -18.24 13.39 21.75
N CYS A 67 -18.42 14.33 20.82
CA CYS A 67 -18.35 14.08 19.39
C CYS A 67 -17.77 15.29 18.66
N ASP A 68 -16.56 15.11 18.10
CA ASP A 68 -15.82 16.15 17.38
C ASP A 68 -15.94 16.02 15.85
N ALA A 69 -16.58 14.96 15.35
CA ALA A 69 -16.84 14.71 13.95
C ALA A 69 -18.32 14.94 13.58
N THR A 70 -18.59 15.17 12.30
CA THR A 70 -19.94 15.34 11.76
C THR A 70 -20.22 14.26 10.73
N PHE A 71 -21.44 13.73 10.74
CA PHE A 71 -21.83 12.59 9.92
C PHE A 71 -23.11 12.90 9.13
N THR A 72 -23.29 12.22 8.00
CA THR A 72 -24.49 12.33 7.15
C THR A 72 -25.66 11.54 7.71
N ASP A 73 -25.38 10.58 8.60
CA ASP A 73 -26.33 9.57 9.07
C ASP A 73 -26.86 8.67 7.92
N GLU A 74 -26.07 8.47 6.87
CA GLU A 74 -26.38 7.64 5.68
C GLU A 74 -25.18 6.77 5.27
N GLY A 75 -25.40 5.49 4.93
CA GLY A 75 -24.35 4.56 4.48
C GLY A 75 -24.33 3.24 5.24
N ASP A 76 -23.37 2.39 4.91
CA ASP A 76 -23.23 1.02 5.43
C ASP A 76 -22.50 0.97 6.78
N VAL A 77 -21.54 1.88 7.00
CA VAL A 77 -20.65 1.88 8.15
C VAL A 77 -20.26 3.30 8.55
N ARG A 78 -20.16 3.54 9.86
CA ARG A 78 -19.52 4.75 10.41
C ARG A 78 -18.05 4.48 10.67
N VAL A 79 -17.16 5.21 9.99
CA VAL A 79 -15.71 5.14 10.25
C VAL A 79 -15.25 6.37 11.00
N ILE A 80 -14.35 6.17 11.97
CA ILE A 80 -13.76 7.24 12.77
C ILE A 80 -12.24 7.05 12.81
N ALA A 81 -11.51 8.03 12.28
CA ALA A 81 -10.06 8.11 12.33
C ALA A 81 -9.63 8.89 13.59
N MET A 82 -8.82 8.25 14.42
CA MET A 82 -8.33 8.81 15.68
C MET A 82 -6.95 9.43 15.46
N GLY A 83 -6.85 10.75 15.50
CA GLY A 83 -5.59 11.48 15.45
C GLY A 83 -5.06 11.78 16.84
N ALA A 84 -4.72 10.73 17.60
CA ALA A 84 -4.28 10.86 18.98
C ALA A 84 -2.91 11.55 19.09
N LYS A 85 -2.76 12.38 20.13
CA LYS A 85 -1.48 13.02 20.45
C LYS A 85 -0.65 12.11 21.35
N LEU A 86 0.56 11.79 20.92
CA LEU A 86 1.51 11.01 21.70
C LEU A 86 2.08 11.86 22.83
N LEU A 87 1.97 11.36 24.06
CA LEU A 87 2.55 11.97 25.25
C LEU A 87 3.35 10.93 26.04
N VAL A 88 4.64 11.20 26.28
CA VAL A 88 5.51 10.35 27.11
C VAL A 88 4.98 10.21 28.55
N ALA A 89 4.20 11.19 29.02
CA ALA A 89 3.57 11.14 30.34
C ALA A 89 2.50 10.04 30.46
N ASP A 90 1.90 9.62 29.35
CA ASP A 90 0.78 8.67 29.37
C ASP A 90 1.23 7.23 29.66
N VAL A 91 2.54 6.95 29.68
CA VAL A 91 3.12 5.63 29.96
C VAL A 91 3.84 5.55 31.29
N GLU A 92 3.39 6.32 32.28
CA GLU A 92 3.85 6.17 33.66
C GLU A 92 3.51 4.78 34.23
N SER A 93 2.35 4.22 33.86
CA SER A 93 1.89 2.85 34.16
C SER A 93 0.92 2.36 33.08
N ILE A 94 0.54 1.07 33.11
CA ILE A 94 -0.47 0.53 32.17
C ILE A 94 -1.81 1.24 32.36
N GLU A 95 -2.21 1.53 33.60
CA GLU A 95 -3.45 2.23 33.91
C GLU A 95 -3.44 3.65 33.34
N THR A 96 -2.31 4.35 33.43
CA THR A 96 -2.21 5.72 32.89
C THR A 96 -2.41 5.73 31.38
N PHE A 97 -1.83 4.75 30.67
CA PHE A 97 -1.98 4.62 29.23
C PHE A 97 -3.43 4.30 28.86
N ARG A 98 -4.01 3.32 29.56
CA ARG A 98 -5.41 2.93 29.38
C ARG A 98 -6.36 4.10 29.61
N ASP A 99 -6.18 4.83 30.71
CA ASP A 99 -6.98 5.99 31.06
C ASP A 99 -6.85 7.09 30.00
N ALA A 100 -5.64 7.33 29.46
CA ALA A 100 -5.40 8.34 28.43
C ALA A 100 -6.12 7.98 27.12
N MET A 101 -5.94 6.76 26.62
CA MET A 101 -6.58 6.29 25.38
C MET A 101 -8.10 6.24 25.50
N HIS A 102 -8.61 5.70 26.62
CA HIS A 102 -10.05 5.63 26.90
C HIS A 102 -10.66 7.02 27.02
N ARG A 103 -10.01 7.95 27.74
CA ARG A 103 -10.49 9.32 27.89
C ARG A 103 -10.51 10.04 26.55
N PHE A 104 -9.46 9.92 25.75
CA PHE A 104 -9.41 10.54 24.43
C PHE A 104 -10.58 10.06 23.55
N PHE A 105 -10.77 8.74 23.43
CA PHE A 105 -11.90 8.18 22.69
C PHE A 105 -13.25 8.64 23.26
N ARG A 106 -13.41 8.60 24.58
CA ARG A 106 -14.67 8.95 25.23
C ARG A 106 -15.04 10.41 24.98
N VAL A 107 -14.11 11.33 25.20
CA VAL A 107 -14.36 12.77 25.09
C VAL A 107 -14.58 13.21 23.65
N HIS A 108 -13.90 12.58 22.67
CA HIS A 108 -13.86 13.10 21.31
C HIS A 108 -14.67 12.28 20.29
N ALA A 109 -14.95 10.99 20.56
CA ALA A 109 -15.56 10.07 19.59
C ALA A 109 -16.75 9.25 20.11
N ALA A 110 -16.81 8.91 21.40
CA ALA A 110 -17.84 7.97 21.89
C ALA A 110 -19.28 8.50 21.73
N GLY A 111 -19.47 9.82 21.71
CA GLY A 111 -20.77 10.44 21.42
C GLY A 111 -21.13 10.46 19.93
N CYS A 112 -20.19 10.12 19.04
CA CYS A 112 -20.40 10.02 17.60
C CYS A 112 -20.86 8.65 17.14
N LEU A 113 -20.85 7.64 18.02
CA LEU A 113 -21.16 6.26 17.63
C LEU A 113 -22.60 6.19 17.11
N SER A 114 -22.78 5.46 16.02
CA SER A 114 -24.10 5.17 15.52
C SER A 114 -24.73 4.00 16.28
N ASP A 115 -26.03 4.13 16.57
CA ASP A 115 -26.87 3.07 17.14
C ASP A 115 -27.50 2.16 16.07
N ASP A 116 -27.48 2.57 14.79
CA ASP A 116 -28.21 1.90 13.71
C ASP A 116 -27.32 1.20 12.67
N ARG A 117 -25.99 1.40 12.76
CA ARG A 117 -25.01 0.78 11.88
C ARG A 117 -23.69 0.48 12.59
N PRO A 118 -22.85 -0.42 12.05
CA PRO A 118 -21.55 -0.73 12.62
C PRO A 118 -20.63 0.49 12.69
N ASN A 119 -19.75 0.52 13.70
CA ASN A 119 -18.73 1.54 13.87
C ASN A 119 -17.34 0.90 13.78
N LEU A 120 -16.48 1.46 12.93
CA LEU A 120 -15.08 1.11 12.80
C LEU A 120 -14.21 2.28 13.30
N ILE A 121 -13.43 2.04 14.35
CA ILE A 121 -12.55 3.03 14.97
C ILE A 121 -11.11 2.68 14.61
N VAL A 122 -10.42 3.60 13.96
CA VAL A 122 -9.08 3.36 13.43
C VAL A 122 -8.07 4.27 14.09
N TRP A 123 -7.02 3.68 14.66
CA TRP A 123 -5.93 4.37 15.31
C TRP A 123 -4.65 4.36 14.46
N PRO A 124 -3.71 5.28 14.72
CA PRO A 124 -2.45 5.36 14.00
C PRO A 124 -1.61 4.08 14.16
N GLU A 125 -0.69 3.87 13.21
CA GLU A 125 0.20 2.70 13.13
C GLU A 125 0.95 2.46 14.44
N ASP A 126 1.44 3.52 15.05
CA ASP A 126 2.37 3.47 16.16
C ASP A 126 1.73 3.99 17.46
N THR A 127 0.44 3.68 17.63
CA THR A 127 -0.33 4.05 18.83
C THR A 127 0.37 3.59 20.12
N GLY A 128 1.03 2.42 20.06
CA GLY A 128 1.83 1.89 21.17
C GLY A 128 3.31 2.28 21.18
N LEU A 129 3.81 3.18 20.32
CA LEU A 129 5.25 3.47 20.17
C LEU A 129 5.96 3.77 21.50
N HIS A 130 5.31 4.55 22.36
CA HIS A 130 5.86 5.00 23.64
C HIS A 130 5.76 3.94 24.76
N LEU A 131 5.11 2.79 24.52
CA LEU A 131 4.99 1.69 25.49
C LEU A 131 6.34 1.03 25.81
N VAL A 132 7.37 1.24 24.98
CA VAL A 132 8.75 0.85 25.33
C VAL A 132 9.27 1.58 26.58
N LEU A 133 8.65 2.70 26.95
CA LEU A 133 9.00 3.53 28.11
C LEU A 133 8.11 3.25 29.33
N LEU A 134 7.33 2.17 29.33
CA LEU A 134 6.29 1.91 30.32
C LEU A 134 6.85 1.63 31.72
N GLY A 135 6.12 2.10 32.74
CA GLY A 135 6.30 1.67 34.13
C GLY A 135 7.60 2.14 34.79
N SER A 136 8.01 1.47 35.86
CA SER A 136 9.27 1.74 36.56
C SER A 136 10.51 1.45 35.70
N ARG A 137 10.40 0.49 34.77
CA ARG A 137 11.46 0.12 33.82
C ARG A 137 11.84 1.28 32.88
N GLY A 138 10.87 2.09 32.44
CA GLY A 138 11.12 3.25 31.59
C GLY A 138 11.27 4.58 32.34
N ALA A 139 11.30 4.59 33.67
CA ALA A 139 11.24 5.82 34.46
C ALA A 139 12.35 6.84 34.15
N ASP A 140 13.58 6.36 33.93
CA ASP A 140 14.71 7.23 33.56
C ASP A 140 14.65 7.64 32.08
N ALA A 141 14.15 6.76 31.21
CA ALA A 141 13.95 7.05 29.80
C ALA A 141 12.94 8.18 29.57
N ARG A 142 11.85 8.23 30.34
CA ARG A 142 10.88 9.33 30.30
C ARG A 142 11.46 10.70 30.69
N ARG A 143 12.64 10.74 31.34
CA ARG A 143 13.35 11.98 31.71
C ARG A 143 14.40 12.40 30.68
N ALA A 144 14.63 11.61 29.64
CA ALA A 144 15.58 11.94 28.59
C ALA A 144 15.09 13.13 27.75
N SER A 145 16.00 13.73 27.00
CA SER A 145 15.71 14.88 26.12
C SER A 145 15.69 14.49 24.64
N THR A 146 16.13 13.28 24.30
CA THR A 146 16.15 12.76 22.93
C THR A 146 15.61 11.33 22.92
N SER A 147 15.04 10.92 21.80
CA SER A 147 14.49 9.58 21.55
C SER A 147 15.56 8.51 21.72
N VAL A 148 16.74 8.71 21.12
CA VAL A 148 17.91 7.83 21.29
C VAL A 148 18.35 7.76 22.76
N GLY A 149 18.40 8.90 23.46
CA GLY A 149 18.75 8.94 24.88
C GLY A 149 17.74 8.20 25.76
N ALA A 150 16.44 8.34 25.46
CA ALA A 150 15.38 7.59 26.12
C ALA A 150 15.55 6.09 25.89
N TYR A 151 15.74 5.69 24.64
CA TYR A 151 15.91 4.29 24.27
C TYR A 151 17.09 3.62 25.01
N LEU A 152 18.23 4.32 25.08
CA LEU A 152 19.40 3.84 25.82
C LEU A 152 19.15 3.78 27.33
N ALA A 153 18.38 4.71 27.88
CA ALA A 153 18.03 4.71 29.30
C ALA A 153 17.05 3.58 29.67
N VAL A 154 16.22 3.10 28.74
CA VAL A 154 15.35 1.92 28.98
C VAL A 154 16.18 0.68 29.29
N ILE A 155 17.33 0.49 28.62
CA ILE A 155 18.23 -0.67 28.81
C ILE A 155 18.54 -0.90 30.30
N ASP A 156 18.70 0.18 31.06
CA ASP A 156 19.00 0.12 32.49
C ASP A 156 17.87 -0.47 33.33
N GLY A 157 16.61 -0.21 32.97
CA GLY A 157 15.44 -0.77 33.61
C GLY A 157 15.10 -2.20 33.15
N VAL A 158 15.51 -2.57 31.93
CA VAL A 158 15.17 -3.87 31.32
C VAL A 158 16.36 -4.82 31.15
N PHE A 159 17.49 -4.55 31.80
CA PHE A 159 18.73 -5.32 31.60
C PHE A 159 18.59 -6.83 31.87
N ALA A 160 17.83 -7.24 32.90
CA ALA A 160 17.63 -8.66 33.19
C ALA A 160 16.80 -9.38 32.10
N PRO A 161 15.63 -8.86 31.67
CA PRO A 161 14.93 -9.36 30.49
C PRO A 161 15.78 -9.35 29.20
N LEU A 162 16.60 -8.32 28.97
CA LEU A 162 17.53 -8.27 27.84
C LEU A 162 18.50 -9.45 27.85
N GLN A 163 19.11 -9.76 28.99
CA GLN A 163 20.00 -10.91 29.13
C GLN A 163 19.27 -12.23 28.88
N PHE A 164 18.06 -12.38 29.43
CA PHE A 164 17.23 -13.55 29.20
C PHE A 164 16.98 -13.77 27.70
N TYR A 165 16.60 -12.73 26.97
CA TYR A 165 16.33 -12.84 25.53
C TYR A 165 17.60 -13.01 24.70
N GLY A 166 18.70 -12.33 25.04
CA GLY A 166 19.99 -12.54 24.37
C GLY A 166 20.46 -14.00 24.44
N GLU A 167 20.33 -14.63 25.62
CA GLU A 167 20.64 -16.05 25.80
C GLU A 167 19.63 -16.97 25.12
N ARG A 168 18.32 -16.70 25.28
CA ARG A 168 17.24 -17.54 24.72
C ARG A 168 17.23 -17.55 23.20
N LEU A 169 17.47 -16.39 22.58
CA LEU A 169 17.36 -16.18 21.14
C LEU A 169 18.72 -16.27 20.43
N GLY A 170 19.82 -16.33 21.19
CA GLY A 170 21.17 -16.38 20.64
C GLY A 170 21.61 -15.06 20.00
N LEU A 171 21.10 -13.93 20.51
CA LEU A 171 21.40 -12.59 20.02
C LEU A 171 22.46 -11.93 20.90
N ASP A 172 23.49 -11.36 20.27
CA ASP A 172 24.50 -10.59 21.00
C ASP A 172 23.90 -9.29 21.57
N LEU A 173 24.12 -9.06 22.86
CA LEU A 173 23.53 -7.93 23.59
C LEU A 173 24.00 -6.55 23.08
N PHE A 174 25.17 -6.48 22.44
CA PHE A 174 25.75 -5.23 21.97
C PHE A 174 25.32 -4.94 20.53
N GLU A 175 25.29 -5.97 19.70
CA GLU A 175 24.86 -5.87 18.29
C GLU A 175 23.33 -5.64 18.20
N TYR A 176 22.54 -6.36 18.98
CA TYR A 176 21.07 -6.37 18.87
C TYR A 176 20.35 -5.63 20.02
N ALA A 177 21.02 -4.68 20.68
CA ALA A 177 20.46 -3.97 21.83
C ALA A 177 19.11 -3.31 21.51
N GLY A 178 18.97 -2.70 20.32
CA GLY A 178 17.72 -2.15 19.81
C GLY A 178 16.60 -3.17 19.80
N LEU A 179 16.74 -4.19 18.96
CA LEU A 179 15.80 -5.30 18.84
C LEU A 179 15.43 -5.95 20.19
N LEU A 180 16.43 -6.18 21.05
CA LEU A 180 16.23 -6.83 22.34
C LEU A 180 15.43 -5.98 23.34
N VAL A 181 15.49 -4.64 23.27
CA VAL A 181 14.64 -3.78 24.13
C VAL A 181 13.16 -4.03 23.84
N MET A 182 12.78 -4.16 22.57
CA MET A 182 11.39 -4.46 22.18
C MET A 182 10.95 -5.86 22.65
N HIS A 183 11.84 -6.85 22.63
CA HIS A 183 11.58 -8.15 23.27
C HIS A 183 11.37 -8.02 24.79
N ALA A 184 12.26 -7.25 25.45
CA ALA A 184 12.28 -7.07 26.89
C ALA A 184 11.05 -6.30 27.44
N THR A 185 10.47 -5.40 26.66
CA THR A 185 9.26 -4.64 27.01
C THR A 185 7.97 -5.26 26.48
N GLY A 186 8.06 -6.32 25.67
CA GLY A 186 6.94 -6.87 24.89
C GLY A 186 5.72 -7.30 25.71
N ASP A 187 5.89 -7.96 26.86
CA ASP A 187 4.77 -8.41 27.70
C ASP A 187 3.94 -7.23 28.23
N ALA A 188 4.60 -6.23 28.79
CA ALA A 188 3.95 -5.06 29.36
C ALA A 188 3.30 -4.18 28.27
N ALA A 189 4.00 -3.99 27.14
CA ALA A 189 3.46 -3.27 26.00
C ALA A 189 2.24 -3.98 25.38
N TRP A 190 2.29 -5.31 25.24
CA TRP A 190 1.15 -6.09 24.75
C TRP A 190 -0.06 -5.99 25.67
N ARG A 191 0.12 -6.16 26.98
CA ARG A 191 -0.98 -6.02 27.95
C ARG A 191 -1.58 -4.62 27.92
N ALA A 192 -0.73 -3.59 27.91
CA ALA A 192 -1.19 -2.22 27.82
C ALA A 192 -2.01 -1.94 26.57
N LEU A 193 -1.56 -2.39 25.41
CA LEU A 193 -2.28 -2.23 24.15
C LEU A 193 -3.53 -3.12 24.11
N ALA A 194 -3.34 -4.45 24.13
CA ALA A 194 -4.38 -5.42 23.86
C ALA A 194 -5.53 -5.32 24.85
N ASP A 195 -5.26 -5.20 26.16
CA ASP A 195 -6.34 -5.14 27.15
C ASP A 195 -7.09 -3.80 27.08
N THR A 196 -6.41 -2.70 26.76
CA THR A 196 -7.05 -1.39 26.58
C THR A 196 -8.00 -1.40 25.39
N PHE A 197 -7.53 -1.81 24.22
CA PHE A 197 -8.32 -1.80 22.98
C PHE A 197 -9.40 -2.90 22.98
N SER A 198 -9.11 -4.08 23.54
CA SER A 198 -10.11 -5.14 23.76
C SER A 198 -11.26 -4.65 24.63
N ALA A 199 -10.95 -4.09 25.81
CA ALA A 199 -11.98 -3.64 26.73
C ALA A 199 -12.76 -2.43 26.18
N MET A 200 -12.11 -1.55 25.40
CA MET A 200 -12.81 -0.44 24.73
C MET A 200 -13.74 -0.94 23.63
N ALA A 201 -13.29 -1.89 22.82
CA ALA A 201 -14.12 -2.49 21.78
C ALA A 201 -15.37 -3.16 22.37
N GLU A 202 -15.22 -3.97 23.43
CA GLU A 202 -16.34 -4.61 24.14
C GLU A 202 -17.28 -3.57 24.77
N ARG A 203 -16.73 -2.61 25.51
CA ARG A 203 -17.53 -1.61 26.26
C ARG A 203 -18.41 -0.75 25.36
N TYR A 204 -17.90 -0.40 24.18
CA TYR A 204 -18.58 0.48 23.24
C TYR A 204 -19.26 -0.27 22.08
N GLY A 205 -19.07 -1.58 21.97
CA GLY A 205 -19.67 -2.40 20.91
C GLY A 205 -19.16 -2.03 19.51
N VAL A 206 -17.87 -1.74 19.38
CA VAL A 206 -17.25 -1.24 18.14
C VAL A 206 -16.11 -2.13 17.67
N THR A 207 -15.79 -2.07 16.38
CA THR A 207 -14.54 -2.68 15.86
C THR A 207 -13.42 -1.66 16.01
N MET A 208 -12.26 -2.07 16.54
CA MET A 208 -11.10 -1.19 16.71
C MET A 208 -9.88 -1.73 15.97
N VAL A 209 -9.14 -0.85 15.31
CA VAL A 209 -7.84 -1.13 14.69
C VAL A 209 -6.77 -0.27 15.37
N ALA A 210 -5.72 -0.87 15.91
CA ALA A 210 -4.61 -0.14 16.53
C ALA A 210 -3.30 -0.94 16.46
N GLY A 211 -2.18 -0.23 16.34
CA GLY A 211 -0.90 -0.82 16.02
C GLY A 211 0.24 -0.44 16.98
N THR A 212 1.31 -1.24 16.89
CA THR A 212 2.56 -1.03 17.62
C THR A 212 3.67 -1.98 17.11
N ASN A 213 4.91 -1.69 17.51
CA ASN A 213 6.08 -2.54 17.27
C ASN A 213 6.25 -3.60 18.37
N LEU A 214 6.08 -4.88 18.01
CA LEU A 214 6.18 -6.01 18.94
C LEU A 214 6.79 -7.26 18.30
N PRO A 215 7.42 -8.15 19.09
CA PRO A 215 7.66 -9.51 18.63
C PRO A 215 6.35 -10.30 18.54
N GLU A 216 6.38 -11.46 17.86
CA GLU A 216 5.31 -12.43 18.06
C GLU A 216 5.36 -12.97 19.49
N LEU A 217 4.23 -12.91 20.19
CA LEU A 217 4.14 -13.26 21.60
C LEU A 217 3.27 -14.50 21.80
N VAL A 218 3.74 -15.39 22.68
CA VAL A 218 2.98 -16.57 23.14
C VAL A 218 2.93 -16.57 24.65
N GLU A 219 1.84 -17.08 25.21
CA GLU A 219 1.69 -17.19 26.66
C GLU A 219 2.60 -18.30 27.22
N SER A 220 3.21 -18.03 28.38
CA SER A 220 4.03 -18.99 29.11
C SER A 220 3.72 -18.93 30.61
N ASP A 221 3.41 -20.09 31.18
CA ASP A 221 3.20 -20.31 32.63
C ASP A 221 4.43 -20.92 33.32
N ASP A 222 5.55 -21.13 32.60
CA ASP A 222 6.80 -21.62 33.17
C ASP A 222 7.26 -20.66 34.29
N PRO A 223 7.34 -21.12 35.55
CA PRO A 223 7.70 -20.27 36.68
C PRO A 223 9.04 -19.54 36.51
N ALA A 224 10.01 -20.14 35.82
CA ALA A 224 11.31 -19.53 35.56
C ALA A 224 11.22 -18.39 34.55
N VAL A 225 10.39 -18.54 33.52
CA VAL A 225 10.12 -17.49 32.51
C VAL A 225 9.34 -16.35 33.15
N VAL A 226 8.29 -16.67 33.93
CA VAL A 226 7.53 -15.68 34.68
C VAL A 226 8.45 -14.89 35.62
N ASP A 227 9.35 -15.55 36.35
CA ASP A 227 10.28 -14.88 37.24
C ASP A 227 11.30 -13.98 36.52
N ALA A 228 11.71 -14.35 35.32
CA ALA A 228 12.64 -13.56 34.52
C ALA A 228 11.99 -12.32 33.89
N LEU A 229 10.73 -12.42 33.47
CA LEU A 229 10.10 -11.43 32.60
C LEU A 229 9.05 -10.55 33.28
N ARG A 230 8.42 -11.04 34.37
CA ARG A 230 7.30 -10.35 35.05
C ARG A 230 7.54 -8.86 35.21
N ASP A 231 6.50 -8.08 34.98
CA ASP A 231 6.52 -6.65 35.24
C ASP A 231 6.76 -6.40 36.75
N PRO A 232 7.80 -5.61 37.13
CA PRO A 232 8.10 -5.31 38.53
C PRO A 232 7.03 -4.45 39.22
N ASP A 233 6.15 -3.78 38.48
CA ASP A 233 5.14 -2.87 39.04
C ASP A 233 3.90 -3.60 39.56
N TYR A 234 3.75 -4.88 39.23
CA TYR A 234 2.59 -5.69 39.57
C TYR A 234 2.95 -6.89 40.43
N ARG A 235 1.96 -7.36 41.20
CA ARG A 235 2.04 -8.67 41.86
C ARG A 235 2.32 -9.75 40.82
N ARG A 236 3.12 -10.75 41.20
CA ARG A 236 3.48 -11.89 40.35
C ARG A 236 2.24 -12.47 39.62
N PRO A 237 2.22 -12.47 38.28
CA PRO A 237 1.13 -13.05 37.51
C PRO A 237 1.25 -14.58 37.43
N GLU A 238 0.18 -15.24 36.99
CA GLU A 238 0.17 -16.68 36.72
C GLU A 238 0.96 -17.04 35.44
N SER A 239 0.93 -16.15 34.44
CA SER A 239 1.61 -16.29 33.15
C SER A 239 2.17 -14.96 32.66
N VAL A 240 3.09 -15.02 31.71
CA VAL A 240 3.64 -13.87 30.97
C VAL A 240 3.59 -14.14 29.46
N MET A 241 3.57 -13.08 28.66
CA MET A 241 3.78 -13.17 27.22
C MET A 241 5.28 -13.19 26.92
N VAL A 242 5.74 -14.19 26.19
CA VAL A 242 7.15 -14.37 25.82
C VAL A 242 7.30 -14.39 24.30
N SER A 243 8.41 -13.83 23.79
CA SER A 243 8.67 -13.85 22.36
C SER A 243 8.82 -15.26 21.79
N ALA A 244 8.11 -15.52 20.71
CA ALA A 244 8.09 -16.79 20.00
C ALA A 244 9.39 -17.04 19.23
N ASP A 245 9.96 -15.99 18.63
CA ASP A 245 11.23 -16.01 17.92
C ASP A 245 12.01 -14.70 18.09
N SER A 246 13.05 -14.51 17.27
CA SER A 246 13.97 -13.38 17.32
C SER A 246 13.53 -12.17 16.47
N ARG A 247 12.32 -12.15 15.94
CA ARG A 247 11.84 -11.12 15.02
C ARG A 247 10.88 -10.20 15.75
N VAL A 248 10.99 -8.91 15.43
CA VAL A 248 10.06 -7.87 15.84
C VAL A 248 9.46 -7.27 14.57
N TYR A 249 8.15 -7.01 14.61
CA TYR A 249 7.42 -6.46 13.49
C TYR A 249 6.66 -5.23 13.94
N ASN A 250 6.41 -4.36 12.97
CA ASN A 250 5.38 -3.35 13.09
C ASN A 250 4.03 -4.00 12.75
N PHE A 251 3.12 -4.02 13.72
CA PHE A 251 1.84 -4.70 13.64
C PHE A 251 0.67 -3.71 13.62
N GLN A 252 -0.35 -4.08 12.86
CA GLN A 252 -1.72 -3.62 13.10
C GLN A 252 -2.58 -4.78 13.58
N TYR A 253 -3.43 -4.51 14.58
CA TYR A 253 -4.33 -5.48 15.21
C TYR A 253 -5.78 -5.01 15.10
N ALA A 254 -6.73 -5.95 15.01
CA ALA A 254 -8.16 -5.63 15.04
C ALA A 254 -8.92 -6.43 16.11
N TRP A 255 -9.70 -5.69 16.92
CA TRP A 255 -10.58 -6.23 17.96
C TRP A 255 -12.05 -6.05 17.56
N GLY A 256 -12.84 -7.09 17.80
CA GLY A 256 -14.27 -7.11 17.51
C GLY A 256 -15.10 -6.41 18.59
N PRO A 257 -16.40 -6.17 18.35
CA PRO A 257 -17.33 -5.60 19.32
C PRO A 257 -17.50 -6.40 20.62
N ASP A 258 -17.00 -7.64 20.66
CA ASP A 258 -16.94 -8.51 21.83
C ASP A 258 -15.61 -8.42 22.60
N GLY A 259 -14.69 -7.56 22.12
CA GLY A 259 -13.34 -7.41 22.66
C GLY A 259 -12.36 -8.47 22.18
N GLU A 260 -12.77 -9.46 21.37
CA GLU A 260 -11.86 -10.50 20.91
C GLU A 260 -10.92 -9.96 19.82
N LEU A 261 -9.62 -10.23 19.95
CA LEU A 261 -8.66 -10.06 18.86
C LEU A 261 -8.92 -11.13 17.82
N PHE A 262 -9.28 -10.74 16.60
CA PHE A 262 -9.60 -11.70 15.54
C PHE A 262 -8.73 -11.55 14.29
N TRP A 263 -7.92 -10.51 14.20
CA TRP A 263 -7.10 -10.24 13.02
C TRP A 263 -5.84 -9.41 13.32
N SER A 264 -4.80 -9.60 12.52
CA SER A 264 -3.57 -8.80 12.56
C SER A 264 -2.81 -8.85 11.23
N VAL A 265 -2.05 -7.80 10.91
CA VAL A 265 -1.10 -7.76 9.77
C VAL A 265 0.24 -7.17 10.20
N LYS A 266 1.30 -7.55 9.49
CA LYS A 266 2.67 -7.05 9.67
C LYS A 266 3.04 -6.15 8.52
N LYS A 267 3.71 -5.04 8.80
CA LYS A 267 4.22 -4.11 7.79
C LYS A 267 5.20 -4.81 6.86
N SER A 268 4.96 -4.78 5.55
CA SER A 268 5.83 -5.47 4.57
C SER A 268 7.05 -4.63 4.20
N TYR A 269 6.88 -3.32 4.07
CA TYR A 269 7.94 -2.41 3.66
C TYR A 269 8.34 -1.50 4.82
N LEU A 270 9.61 -1.55 5.21
CA LEU A 270 10.13 -0.77 6.34
C LEU A 270 10.83 0.50 5.86
N VAL A 271 10.79 1.56 6.68
CA VAL A 271 11.65 2.74 6.49
C VAL A 271 13.06 2.46 7.04
N PRO A 272 14.10 3.21 6.62
CA PRO A 272 15.48 2.94 7.06
C PRO A 272 15.66 2.90 8.59
N THR A 273 14.95 3.74 9.34
CA THR A 273 15.00 3.69 10.82
C THR A 273 14.50 2.36 11.38
N GLU A 274 13.43 1.82 10.81
CA GLU A 274 12.84 0.53 11.23
C GLU A 274 13.77 -0.65 10.90
N GLU A 275 14.36 -0.64 9.70
CA GLU A 275 15.22 -1.71 9.21
C GLU A 275 16.64 -1.64 9.80
N ASP A 276 17.31 -0.49 9.69
CA ASP A 276 18.74 -0.38 10.00
C ASP A 276 18.98 -0.08 11.49
N SER A 277 18.09 0.71 12.12
CA SER A 277 18.28 1.12 13.53
C SER A 277 17.56 0.18 14.52
N LEU A 278 16.32 -0.22 14.20
CA LEU A 278 15.53 -1.12 15.05
C LEU A 278 15.66 -2.60 14.68
N MET A 279 16.22 -2.91 13.50
CA MET A 279 16.41 -4.28 13.01
C MET A 279 15.12 -5.08 12.95
N MET A 280 14.01 -4.41 12.62
CA MET A 280 12.72 -5.06 12.49
C MET A 280 12.68 -5.96 11.26
N ALA A 281 11.82 -6.98 11.32
CA ALA A 281 11.60 -7.91 10.24
C ALA A 281 10.42 -7.46 9.36
N TRP A 282 10.48 -7.80 8.08
CA TRP A 282 9.41 -7.54 7.12
C TRP A 282 8.25 -8.53 7.29
N GLY A 283 7.03 -8.02 7.14
CA GLY A 283 5.84 -8.81 6.88
C GLY A 283 5.93 -9.49 5.50
N PRO A 284 5.49 -10.75 5.36
CA PRO A 284 5.43 -11.39 4.06
C PRO A 284 4.20 -10.92 3.27
N LEU A 285 4.38 -10.60 1.97
CA LEU A 285 3.32 -10.08 1.10
C LEU A 285 2.05 -10.95 1.08
N ARG A 286 2.17 -12.28 1.19
CA ARG A 286 1.00 -13.19 1.25
C ARG A 286 0.01 -12.90 2.40
N GLN A 287 0.46 -12.23 3.47
CA GLN A 287 -0.37 -11.79 4.59
C GLN A 287 -1.20 -10.54 4.28
N MET A 288 -0.84 -9.77 3.24
CA MET A 288 -1.64 -8.63 2.79
C MET A 288 -2.95 -9.14 2.23
N ARG A 289 -3.99 -9.07 3.08
CA ARG A 289 -5.34 -9.53 2.82
C ARG A 289 -6.32 -8.58 3.53
N PRO A 290 -7.49 -8.33 2.95
CA PRO A 290 -8.48 -7.50 3.61
C PRO A 290 -8.92 -8.07 4.97
N LEU A 291 -9.17 -7.18 5.91
CA LEU A 291 -9.97 -7.44 7.11
C LEU A 291 -11.43 -7.62 6.67
N GLU A 292 -11.93 -8.84 6.77
CA GLU A 292 -13.30 -9.19 6.41
C GLU A 292 -14.26 -8.81 7.55
N LEU A 293 -15.06 -7.76 7.35
CA LEU A 293 -16.07 -7.33 8.31
C LEU A 293 -17.48 -7.57 7.74
N PRO A 294 -18.53 -7.69 8.58
CA PRO A 294 -19.91 -7.90 8.11
C PRO A 294 -20.46 -6.80 7.18
N PHE A 295 -19.76 -5.67 7.07
CA PHE A 295 -20.18 -4.46 6.38
C PHE A 295 -19.17 -4.00 5.30
N GLY A 296 -18.13 -4.78 5.02
CA GLY A 296 -17.14 -4.45 4.00
C GLY A 296 -15.77 -5.08 4.25
N ARG A 297 -14.92 -5.05 3.22
CA ARG A 297 -13.54 -5.54 3.25
C ARG A 297 -12.57 -4.37 3.36
N PHE A 298 -11.75 -4.35 4.40
CA PHE A 298 -10.82 -3.24 4.65
C PHE A 298 -9.37 -3.70 4.47
N GLY A 299 -8.69 -3.17 3.44
CA GLY A 299 -7.25 -3.37 3.27
C GLY A 299 -6.46 -2.49 4.23
N VAL A 300 -5.74 -3.07 5.19
CA VAL A 300 -4.90 -2.29 6.11
C VAL A 300 -3.48 -2.20 5.55
N VAL A 301 -3.04 -0.98 5.27
CA VAL A 301 -1.69 -0.65 4.83
C VAL A 301 -1.00 0.16 5.93
N ILE A 302 0.14 -0.33 6.40
CA ILE A 302 0.86 0.28 7.51
C ILE A 302 1.93 1.22 6.95
N SER A 303 1.71 2.52 7.07
CA SER A 303 2.59 3.58 6.58
C SER A 303 3.19 3.28 5.20
N LYS A 304 4.49 2.99 5.10
CA LYS A 304 5.20 2.76 3.83
C LYS A 304 4.50 1.75 2.91
N ASP A 305 3.80 0.74 3.43
CA ASP A 305 2.98 -0.19 2.63
C ASP A 305 1.95 0.52 1.72
N ALA A 306 1.48 1.70 2.13
CA ALA A 306 0.52 2.52 1.39
C ALA A 306 1.09 3.13 0.10
N TRP A 307 2.38 2.99 -0.18
CA TRP A 307 3.00 3.44 -1.44
C TRP A 307 3.47 2.27 -2.31
N MET A 308 3.23 1.02 -1.89
CA MET A 308 3.86 -0.15 -2.50
C MET A 308 2.88 -0.81 -3.49
N PRO A 309 3.17 -0.78 -4.81
CA PRO A 309 2.24 -1.21 -5.85
C PRO A 309 1.87 -2.69 -5.76
N ASP A 310 2.76 -3.55 -5.24
CA ASP A 310 2.50 -4.97 -5.01
C ASP A 310 1.52 -5.22 -3.85
N VAL A 311 1.61 -4.45 -2.78
CA VAL A 311 0.67 -4.48 -1.66
C VAL A 311 -0.71 -4.01 -2.11
N LEU A 312 -0.76 -2.86 -2.77
CA LEU A 312 -2.01 -2.21 -3.20
C LEU A 312 -2.73 -3.02 -4.26
N GLY A 313 -1.99 -3.46 -5.30
CA GLY A 313 -2.53 -4.32 -6.35
C GLY A 313 -3.11 -5.62 -5.78
N ARG A 314 -2.41 -6.24 -4.82
CA ARG A 314 -2.91 -7.44 -4.14
C ARG A 314 -4.20 -7.18 -3.35
N LEU A 315 -4.30 -6.08 -2.61
CA LEU A 315 -5.52 -5.77 -1.84
C LEU A 315 -6.71 -5.50 -2.77
N ASP A 316 -6.47 -4.84 -3.90
CA ASP A 316 -7.48 -4.63 -4.94
C ASP A 316 -7.93 -5.94 -5.61
N ASP A 317 -6.99 -6.85 -5.95
CA ASP A 317 -7.30 -8.19 -6.48
C ASP A 317 -8.15 -9.02 -5.51
N LEU A 318 -7.92 -8.84 -4.20
CA LEU A 318 -8.67 -9.50 -3.13
C LEU A 318 -9.99 -8.79 -2.80
N GLY A 319 -10.31 -7.69 -3.48
CA GLY A 319 -11.58 -6.99 -3.38
C GLY A 319 -11.74 -6.16 -2.11
N ALA A 320 -10.67 -5.48 -1.66
CA ALA A 320 -10.79 -4.48 -0.61
C ALA A 320 -11.76 -3.36 -1.04
N ASP A 321 -12.83 -3.15 -0.27
CA ASP A 321 -13.82 -2.10 -0.52
C ASP A 321 -13.33 -0.73 -0.03
N ALA A 322 -12.46 -0.73 0.99
CA ALA A 322 -11.83 0.46 1.52
C ALA A 322 -10.41 0.17 2.03
N LEU A 323 -9.58 1.21 2.13
CA LEU A 323 -8.26 1.12 2.74
C LEU A 323 -8.20 1.78 4.12
N VAL A 324 -7.38 1.23 4.99
CA VAL A 324 -6.94 1.84 6.25
C VAL A 324 -5.44 2.12 6.11
N GLN A 325 -5.07 3.38 5.94
CA GLN A 325 -3.68 3.82 5.97
C GLN A 325 -3.36 4.34 7.36
N SER A 326 -2.85 3.47 8.21
CA SER A 326 -2.44 3.88 9.54
C SER A 326 -1.07 4.54 9.48
N GLU A 327 -0.95 5.75 10.07
CA GLU A 327 0.22 6.58 9.81
C GLU A 327 0.80 7.27 11.06
N ALA A 328 2.13 7.22 11.17
CA ALA A 328 2.92 7.89 12.19
C ALA A 328 4.06 8.69 11.56
N PHE A 329 3.68 9.65 10.69
CA PHE A 329 4.62 10.35 9.82
C PHE A 329 5.66 11.19 10.58
N MET A 330 6.83 10.59 10.82
CA MET A 330 7.94 11.24 11.53
C MET A 330 8.62 12.26 10.61
N GLY A 331 8.82 13.49 11.10
CA GLY A 331 9.37 14.59 10.32
C GLY A 331 8.42 15.80 10.22
N GLY A 332 7.12 15.56 10.37
CA GLY A 332 6.07 16.58 10.50
C GLY A 332 5.65 17.27 9.19
N TRP A 333 4.38 17.69 9.08
CA TRP A 333 3.84 18.31 7.87
C TRP A 333 4.61 19.56 7.39
N ALA A 334 4.79 20.53 8.30
CA ALA A 334 5.29 21.87 7.98
C ALA A 334 6.53 22.23 8.82
N VAL A 335 7.50 21.32 8.88
CA VAL A 335 8.72 21.46 9.70
C VAL A 335 9.93 21.85 8.83
N PRO A 336 10.77 22.83 9.22
CA PRO A 336 11.91 23.29 8.43
C PRO A 336 13.18 22.41 8.54
N PRO A 337 14.03 22.42 7.49
CA PRO A 337 13.68 22.68 6.10
C PRO A 337 13.02 21.42 5.51
N PRO A 338 11.79 21.48 4.97
CA PRO A 338 11.30 20.36 4.20
C PRO A 338 12.05 20.36 2.86
N GLU A 339 12.71 19.25 2.53
CA GLU A 339 13.16 19.02 1.16
C GLU A 339 11.95 18.79 0.23
N GLU A 340 10.89 18.19 0.77
CA GLU A 340 9.62 17.87 0.11
C GLU A 340 8.44 18.26 1.02
N TRP A 341 7.34 18.73 0.45
CA TRP A 341 6.15 19.09 1.23
C TRP A 341 5.40 17.81 1.60
N GLN A 342 5.52 17.37 2.86
CA GLN A 342 4.97 16.09 3.32
C GLN A 342 3.48 15.86 2.98
N PRO A 343 2.61 16.88 2.94
CA PRO A 343 1.26 16.71 2.38
C PRO A 343 1.13 16.21 0.98
N ASP A 344 2.05 16.60 0.11
CA ASP A 344 2.06 16.11 -1.25
C ASP A 344 2.39 14.61 -1.27
N ILE A 345 3.25 14.15 -0.37
CA ILE A 345 3.68 12.75 -0.25
C ILE A 345 2.55 11.84 0.23
N VAL A 346 1.80 12.26 1.25
CA VAL A 346 0.65 11.48 1.75
C VAL A 346 -0.49 11.43 0.73
N PHE A 347 -0.60 12.46 -0.11
CA PHE A 347 -1.58 12.51 -1.18
C PHE A 347 -1.33 11.44 -2.26
N GLU A 348 -0.05 11.08 -2.50
CA GLU A 348 0.33 9.97 -3.39
C GLU A 348 -0.29 8.62 -2.99
N ALA A 349 -0.70 8.49 -1.72
CA ALA A 349 -1.22 7.26 -1.15
C ALA A 349 -2.77 7.23 -1.16
N SER A 350 -3.42 7.20 0.03
CA SER A 350 -4.86 6.93 0.18
C SER A 350 -5.81 7.72 -0.74
N TRP A 351 -5.50 8.97 -1.07
CA TRP A 351 -6.34 9.72 -2.02
C TRP A 351 -6.25 9.10 -3.42
N ASN A 352 -5.03 8.95 -3.96
CA ASN A 352 -4.79 8.33 -5.27
C ASN A 352 -5.41 6.93 -5.36
N HIS A 353 -5.21 6.09 -4.35
CA HIS A 353 -5.71 4.71 -4.35
C HIS A 353 -7.23 4.64 -4.43
N THR A 354 -7.91 5.57 -3.76
CA THR A 354 -9.38 5.68 -3.81
C THR A 354 -9.88 6.15 -5.18
N GLN A 355 -9.07 6.89 -5.94
CA GLN A 355 -9.44 7.34 -7.29
C GLN A 355 -9.04 6.33 -8.38
N ARG A 356 -8.15 5.39 -8.05
CA ARG A 356 -7.49 4.53 -9.02
C ARG A 356 -8.03 3.11 -9.06
N TYR A 357 -8.23 2.48 -7.91
CA TYR A 357 -8.53 1.04 -7.87
C TYR A 357 -10.04 0.79 -7.92
N GLY A 358 -10.48 -0.08 -8.84
CA GLY A 358 -11.90 -0.35 -9.04
C GLY A 358 -12.63 -0.94 -7.84
N SER A 359 -11.91 -1.63 -6.94
CA SER A 359 -12.54 -2.14 -5.71
C SER A 359 -12.63 -1.11 -4.58
N VAL A 360 -11.74 -0.11 -4.53
CA VAL A 360 -11.56 0.77 -3.38
C VAL A 360 -12.45 2.02 -3.52
N ARG A 361 -13.46 2.13 -2.67
CA ARG A 361 -14.45 3.23 -2.66
C ARG A 361 -14.13 4.33 -1.65
N ALA A 362 -13.30 4.00 -0.67
CA ALA A 362 -12.92 4.91 0.41
C ALA A 362 -11.57 4.56 1.00
N SER A 363 -10.93 5.53 1.64
CA SER A 363 -9.73 5.30 2.45
C SER A 363 -9.78 6.10 3.75
N VAL A 364 -9.30 5.52 4.84
CA VAL A 364 -9.28 6.11 6.19
C VAL A 364 -7.84 6.27 6.63
N LEU A 365 -7.45 7.50 6.95
CA LEU A 365 -6.09 7.87 7.35
C LEU A 365 -6.11 8.45 8.78
N PRO A 366 -5.87 7.64 9.83
CA PRO A 366 -5.54 8.18 11.14
C PRO A 366 -4.05 8.56 11.20
N CYS A 367 -3.79 9.79 11.61
CA CYS A 367 -2.43 10.33 11.77
C CYS A 367 -2.14 10.68 13.23
N MET A 368 -1.04 10.17 13.77
CA MET A 368 -0.55 10.56 15.09
C MET A 368 -0.02 12.01 15.09
N THR A 369 -0.02 12.66 16.27
CA THR A 369 0.60 13.98 16.48
C THR A 369 1.41 14.06 17.76
N GLY A 370 2.26 15.08 17.92
CA GLY A 370 3.05 15.33 19.12
C GLY A 370 4.55 15.13 18.94
N ASN A 371 5.33 15.65 19.88
CA ASN A 371 6.77 15.42 19.96
C ASN A 371 7.06 14.13 20.73
N TYR A 372 7.68 13.16 20.04
CA TYR A 372 8.34 12.03 20.70
C TYR A 372 9.81 12.40 20.95
N PHE A 373 10.03 13.12 22.05
CA PHE A 373 11.30 13.78 22.36
C PHE A 373 11.73 14.76 21.25
N ASP A 374 12.79 14.44 20.52
CA ASP A 374 13.36 15.22 19.42
C ASP A 374 12.75 14.86 18.04
N LEU A 375 11.80 13.92 18.00
CA LEU A 375 11.09 13.53 16.78
C LEU A 375 9.72 14.22 16.70
N PRO A 376 9.52 15.18 15.77
CA PRO A 376 8.22 15.81 15.57
C PRO A 376 7.29 14.92 14.74
N ILE A 377 6.05 14.78 15.20
CA ILE A 377 4.96 14.08 14.50
C ILE A 377 3.79 15.05 14.40
N ASP A 378 3.34 15.32 13.18
CA ASP A 378 2.38 16.40 12.92
C ASP A 378 1.54 16.02 11.71
N GLY A 379 0.82 14.90 11.76
CA GLY A 379 -0.04 14.47 10.66
C GLY A 379 -1.50 14.94 10.83
N GLN A 380 -2.25 15.02 9.72
CA GLN A 380 -3.66 15.38 9.66
C GLN A 380 -4.42 14.11 9.31
N SER A 381 -5.39 13.73 10.13
CA SER A 381 -6.24 12.59 9.81
C SER A 381 -7.22 12.95 8.70
N ALA A 382 -7.62 12.01 7.86
CA ALA A 382 -8.56 12.26 6.77
C ALA A 382 -9.39 11.02 6.43
N VAL A 383 -10.52 11.24 5.74
CA VAL A 383 -11.29 10.20 5.06
C VAL A 383 -11.48 10.62 3.60
N PHE A 384 -11.16 9.70 2.70
CA PHE A 384 -11.25 9.86 1.26
C PHE A 384 -12.37 9.01 0.71
N VAL A 385 -13.00 9.48 -0.37
CA VAL A 385 -14.05 8.79 -1.12
C VAL A 385 -13.85 9.05 -2.61
N ASP A 386 -14.60 8.35 -3.45
CA ASP A 386 -14.73 8.70 -4.87
C ASP A 386 -14.95 10.20 -5.08
N ALA A 387 -14.05 10.81 -5.86
CA ALA A 387 -14.18 12.18 -6.30
C ALA A 387 -15.40 12.33 -7.22
N ALA A 388 -16.22 13.34 -6.95
CA ALA A 388 -17.28 13.78 -7.83
C ALA A 388 -17.05 15.24 -8.27
N SER A 389 -17.38 15.54 -9.53
CA SER A 389 -17.18 16.89 -10.10
C SER A 389 -17.99 18.01 -9.40
N ASP A 390 -19.03 17.65 -8.64
CA ASP A 390 -19.90 18.55 -7.89
C ASP A 390 -19.57 18.61 -6.39
N ASP A 391 -18.56 17.85 -5.93
CA ASP A 391 -18.10 17.91 -4.55
C ASP A 391 -17.38 19.23 -4.24
N ALA A 392 -17.51 19.68 -3.00
CA ALA A 392 -16.73 20.80 -2.50
C ALA A 392 -15.26 20.36 -2.38
N PRO A 393 -14.30 21.05 -3.02
CA PRO A 393 -12.90 20.66 -2.96
C PRO A 393 -12.32 20.94 -1.56
N ALA A 394 -11.45 20.04 -1.10
CA ALA A 394 -10.68 20.19 0.13
C ALA A 394 -9.23 19.71 -0.08
N GLY A 395 -8.40 19.84 0.94
CA GLY A 395 -7.00 19.42 0.88
C GLY A 395 -6.33 19.54 2.24
N PHE A 396 -5.18 18.89 2.40
CA PHE A 396 -4.31 19.15 3.53
C PHE A 396 -3.74 20.57 3.47
N ILE A 397 -3.12 21.01 4.56
CA ILE A 397 -2.45 22.31 4.59
C ILE A 397 -1.39 22.43 3.49
N GLY A 398 -1.29 23.61 2.90
CA GLY A 398 -0.34 23.93 1.84
C GLY A 398 -0.57 23.19 0.53
N GLN A 399 -1.74 22.59 0.31
CA GLN A 399 -2.10 21.91 -0.94
C GLN A 399 -3.14 22.69 -1.77
N PRO A 400 -3.18 22.47 -3.10
CA PRO A 400 -4.35 22.80 -3.91
C PRO A 400 -5.57 21.98 -3.42
N ALA A 401 -6.74 22.61 -3.33
CA ALA A 401 -7.96 21.91 -2.96
C ALA A 401 -8.50 21.11 -4.16
N ARG A 402 -8.93 19.86 -3.94
CA ARG A 402 -9.46 18.94 -4.95
C ARG A 402 -10.67 18.15 -4.38
N PRO A 403 -11.58 17.63 -5.22
CA PRO A 403 -12.61 16.68 -4.80
C PRO A 403 -12.04 15.38 -4.19
N GLY A 404 -12.91 14.52 -3.64
CA GLY A 404 -12.54 13.20 -3.11
C GLY A 404 -12.17 13.17 -1.62
N PHE A 405 -12.30 14.29 -0.91
CA PHE A 405 -12.23 14.33 0.55
C PHE A 405 -13.65 14.26 1.13
N ALA A 406 -13.94 13.22 1.93
CA ALA A 406 -15.13 13.23 2.76
C ALA A 406 -14.92 14.14 3.99
N THR A 407 -13.72 14.10 4.57
CA THR A 407 -13.32 14.99 5.66
C THR A 407 -11.80 15.04 5.82
N VAL A 408 -11.30 16.14 6.38
CA VAL A 408 -9.89 16.34 6.74
C VAL A 408 -9.81 17.01 8.10
N GLY A 409 -8.93 16.50 8.95
CA GLY A 409 -8.72 17.00 10.31
C GLY A 409 -8.08 18.38 10.29
N PRO A 410 -8.33 19.22 11.29
CA PRO A 410 -7.69 20.53 11.37
C PRO A 410 -6.17 20.37 11.53
N TRP A 411 -5.43 21.37 11.07
CA TRP A 411 -4.08 21.63 11.54
C TRP A 411 -4.09 22.75 12.58
N VAL A 412 -2.95 23.02 13.23
CA VAL A 412 -2.85 24.00 14.33
C VAL A 412 -3.24 25.43 13.95
N MET A 413 -3.29 25.73 12.65
CA MET A 413 -3.89 26.94 12.08
C MET A 413 -4.54 26.61 10.74
N GLU A 414 -5.50 27.42 10.33
CA GLU A 414 -6.09 27.35 8.99
C GLU A 414 -5.03 27.65 7.91
N ASP A 415 -5.22 27.06 6.74
CA ASP A 415 -4.39 27.39 5.59
C ASP A 415 -4.53 28.88 5.22
N PRO A 416 -3.42 29.64 5.09
CA PRO A 416 -3.46 31.05 4.74
C PRO A 416 -4.24 31.37 3.46
N GLY A 417 -4.28 30.44 2.49
CA GLY A 417 -5.02 30.57 1.24
C GLY A 417 -6.53 30.67 1.42
N ALA A 418 -7.09 30.17 2.52
CA ALA A 418 -8.52 30.32 2.82
C ALA A 418 -8.90 31.78 3.09
N ALA A 419 -8.03 32.53 3.78
CA ALA A 419 -8.23 33.94 4.09
C ALA A 419 -7.66 34.88 3.00
N GLN A 420 -6.61 34.44 2.30
CA GLN A 420 -5.88 35.20 1.27
C GLN A 420 -5.70 34.33 0.00
N PRO A 421 -6.75 34.18 -0.83
CA PRO A 421 -6.72 33.30 -2.01
C PRO A 421 -5.69 33.69 -3.08
N GLU A 422 -5.16 34.91 -3.03
CA GLU A 422 -4.13 35.40 -3.93
C GLU A 422 -2.71 34.87 -3.63
N LEU A 423 -2.49 34.29 -2.45
CA LEU A 423 -1.19 33.72 -2.08
C LEU A 423 -0.88 32.50 -2.95
N THR A 424 0.33 32.47 -3.49
CA THR A 424 0.86 31.28 -4.14
C THR A 424 1.02 30.13 -3.13
N ILE A 425 1.06 28.89 -3.62
CA ILE A 425 1.34 27.71 -2.78
C ILE A 425 2.65 27.91 -2.00
N ALA A 426 3.69 28.44 -2.64
CA ALA A 426 4.97 28.71 -1.98
C ALA A 426 4.86 29.72 -0.82
N GLU A 427 4.08 30.80 -1.00
CA GLU A 427 3.86 31.79 0.06
C GLU A 427 3.02 31.22 1.22
N ARG A 428 2.00 30.42 0.92
CA ARG A 428 1.22 29.69 1.93
C ARG A 428 2.12 28.77 2.75
N ARG A 429 2.92 27.94 2.08
CA ARG A 429 3.87 26.99 2.72
C ARG A 429 4.92 27.72 3.58
N ALA A 430 5.41 28.89 3.15
CA ALA A 430 6.35 29.68 3.94
C ALA A 430 5.77 30.14 5.29
N ILE A 431 4.49 30.55 5.32
CA ILE A 431 3.80 30.94 6.56
C ILE A 431 3.60 29.72 7.47
N LEU A 432 3.15 28.61 6.89
CA LEU A 432 2.95 27.34 7.62
C LEU A 432 4.27 26.85 8.24
N LEU A 433 5.39 26.99 7.52
CA LEU A 433 6.73 26.62 8.01
C LEU A 433 7.18 27.43 9.23
N GLU A 434 6.87 28.72 9.28
CA GLU A 434 7.15 29.54 10.46
C GLU A 434 6.38 29.03 11.68
N ARG A 435 5.12 28.63 11.49
CA ARG A 435 4.31 28.03 12.56
C ARG A 435 4.86 26.68 13.00
N GLY A 436 5.20 25.79 12.08
CA GLY A 436 5.77 24.48 12.40
C GLY A 436 7.14 24.57 13.09
N ALA A 437 7.99 25.51 12.69
CA ALA A 437 9.27 25.78 13.35
C ALA A 437 9.12 26.12 14.84
N ALA A 438 8.06 26.85 15.21
CA ALA A 438 7.77 27.19 16.60
C ALA A 438 7.30 25.99 17.44
N MET A 439 6.78 24.93 16.80
CA MET A 439 6.29 23.73 17.49
C MET A 439 7.38 22.66 17.72
N LEU A 440 8.50 22.78 17.02
CA LEU A 440 9.60 21.82 17.10
C LEU A 440 10.13 21.63 18.53
N PRO A 441 10.63 20.43 18.87
CA PRO A 441 11.33 20.19 20.13
C PRO A 441 12.48 21.20 20.35
N GLY A 442 12.52 21.82 21.53
CA GLY A 442 13.57 22.76 21.90
C GLY A 442 13.50 24.12 21.21
N SER A 443 12.39 24.47 20.54
CA SER A 443 12.17 25.81 19.96
C SER A 443 12.16 26.91 21.03
N GLY A 444 11.77 26.57 22.27
CA GLY A 444 11.58 27.52 23.37
C GLY A 444 10.41 28.49 23.18
N ALA A 445 9.60 28.29 22.13
CA ALA A 445 8.41 29.07 21.88
C ALA A 445 7.25 28.57 22.76
N PRO A 446 6.26 29.42 23.09
CA PRO A 446 5.03 28.97 23.74
C PRO A 446 4.27 27.87 22.98
N GLU A 447 4.50 27.79 21.67
CA GLU A 447 3.96 26.80 20.74
C GLU A 447 4.67 25.45 20.77
N GLU A 448 5.79 25.29 21.49
CA GLU A 448 6.54 24.03 21.50
C GLU A 448 5.63 22.85 21.87
N ASN A 449 5.66 21.78 21.06
CA ASN A 449 4.76 20.63 21.15
C ASN A 449 3.26 21.02 21.09
N GLY A 450 2.92 22.14 20.46
CA GLY A 450 1.57 22.70 20.36
C GLY A 450 0.65 22.00 19.35
N TYR A 451 1.03 20.82 18.86
CA TYR A 451 0.24 19.99 17.97
C TYR A 451 -1.13 19.66 18.56
N ILE A 452 -2.13 19.54 17.70
CA ILE A 452 -3.50 19.22 18.08
C ILE A 452 -3.80 17.75 17.84
N ALA A 453 -4.52 17.13 18.78
CA ALA A 453 -5.19 15.87 18.51
C ALA A 453 -6.46 16.16 17.70
N SER A 454 -6.87 15.23 16.84
CA SER A 454 -8.07 15.37 16.03
C SER A 454 -8.87 14.07 15.96
N VAL A 455 -10.18 14.19 15.79
CA VAL A 455 -11.06 13.07 15.45
C VAL A 455 -11.83 13.50 14.21
N VAL A 456 -11.74 12.69 13.16
CA VAL A 456 -12.54 12.87 11.94
C VAL A 456 -13.25 11.58 11.62
N GLY A 457 -14.36 11.66 10.92
CA GLY A 457 -15.12 10.49 10.52
C GLY A 457 -16.10 10.79 9.41
N ALA A 458 -16.58 9.73 8.79
CA ALA A 458 -17.61 9.77 7.76
C ALA A 458 -18.49 8.53 7.90
N ASP A 459 -19.72 8.62 7.39
CA ASP A 459 -20.47 7.41 7.06
C ASP A 459 -20.11 7.05 5.61
N LEU A 460 -19.75 5.79 5.38
CA LEU A 460 -19.32 5.29 4.08
C LEU A 460 -20.39 4.40 3.47
N ASP A 461 -20.64 4.62 2.18
CA ASP A 461 -21.40 3.72 1.33
C ASP A 461 -20.40 2.86 0.54
N LEU A 462 -20.22 1.62 0.99
CA LEU A 462 -19.28 0.68 0.37
C LEU A 462 -19.98 -0.19 -0.68
N THR A 463 -21.31 -0.17 -0.71
CA THR A 463 -22.14 -0.90 -1.67
C THR A 463 -23.16 0.03 -2.34
N PRO A 464 -22.68 1.03 -3.10
CA PRO A 464 -23.55 2.08 -3.62
C PRO A 464 -24.63 1.53 -4.53
N ALA A 465 -25.79 2.20 -4.48
CA ALA A 465 -26.94 1.81 -5.28
C ALA A 465 -26.60 1.85 -6.78
N ALA A 466 -26.77 0.71 -7.44
CA ALA A 466 -26.53 0.56 -8.86
C ALA A 466 -27.45 1.47 -9.70
N ASN A 467 -26.85 2.37 -10.49
CA ASN A 467 -27.56 3.28 -11.39
C ASN A 467 -26.92 3.25 -12.79
N ASP A 468 -27.62 2.77 -13.81
CA ASP A 468 -27.20 2.98 -15.20
C ASP A 468 -27.99 4.16 -15.79
N PRO A 469 -27.47 5.40 -15.71
CA PRO A 469 -28.13 6.54 -16.36
C PRO A 469 -28.06 6.46 -17.89
N GLY A 470 -27.40 5.45 -18.46
CA GLY A 470 -26.97 5.42 -19.85
C GLY A 470 -25.80 6.36 -20.11
N GLY A 471 -25.18 6.21 -21.27
CA GLY A 471 -24.09 7.06 -21.73
C GLY A 471 -24.50 7.97 -22.90
N VAL A 472 -23.81 9.09 -23.07
CA VAL A 472 -23.90 9.93 -24.28
C VAL A 472 -22.64 9.72 -25.10
N ALA A 473 -22.78 9.18 -26.31
CA ALA A 473 -21.66 8.94 -27.22
C ALA A 473 -20.67 10.12 -27.23
N PRO A 474 -19.38 9.88 -26.90
CA PRO A 474 -18.34 10.87 -27.12
C PRO A 474 -18.27 11.27 -28.60
N VAL A 475 -17.67 12.42 -28.90
CA VAL A 475 -17.63 12.93 -30.28
C VAL A 475 -16.91 11.97 -31.24
N ASP A 476 -15.83 11.35 -30.77
CA ASP A 476 -14.92 10.54 -31.59
C ASP A 476 -15.08 9.02 -31.38
N PHE A 477 -15.95 8.60 -30.46
CA PHE A 477 -16.20 7.18 -30.15
C PHE A 477 -17.70 6.86 -30.18
N SER A 478 -18.04 5.58 -30.35
CA SER A 478 -19.40 5.10 -30.13
C SER A 478 -19.86 5.35 -28.69
N ALA A 479 -21.17 5.31 -28.44
CA ALA A 479 -21.66 5.15 -27.08
C ALA A 479 -21.02 3.90 -26.44
N SER A 480 -20.75 3.97 -25.15
CA SER A 480 -20.26 2.81 -24.41
C SER A 480 -21.36 1.76 -24.31
N LEU A 481 -20.98 0.51 -24.51
CA LEU A 481 -21.88 -0.64 -24.39
C LEU A 481 -21.37 -1.54 -23.26
N PRO A 482 -22.24 -2.08 -22.41
CA PRO A 482 -21.84 -3.07 -21.42
C PRO A 482 -21.50 -4.39 -22.13
N LEU A 483 -20.51 -5.09 -21.61
CA LEU A 483 -20.10 -6.39 -22.13
C LEU A 483 -21.14 -7.48 -21.85
N THR A 484 -21.76 -7.42 -20.66
CA THR A 484 -22.78 -8.37 -20.22
C THR A 484 -24.10 -7.67 -19.88
N ALA A 485 -25.18 -8.44 -19.78
CA ALA A 485 -26.46 -7.89 -19.37
C ALA A 485 -26.52 -7.72 -17.83
N TRP A 486 -26.65 -6.48 -17.37
CA TRP A 486 -26.77 -6.14 -15.95
C TRP A 486 -28.22 -6.29 -15.42
N GLN A 487 -28.33 -6.61 -14.13
CA GLN A 487 -29.58 -6.57 -13.36
C GLN A 487 -29.37 -5.79 -12.07
N ALA A 488 -30.35 -4.95 -11.70
CA ALA A 488 -30.29 -4.18 -10.47
C ALA A 488 -30.13 -5.07 -9.21
N GLY A 489 -29.13 -4.74 -8.38
CA GLY A 489 -28.79 -5.49 -7.16
C GLY A 489 -27.86 -6.69 -7.39
N ASP A 490 -27.31 -6.86 -8.58
CA ASP A 490 -26.27 -7.85 -8.87
C ASP A 490 -24.89 -7.38 -8.36
N ASP A 491 -24.31 -8.15 -7.44
CA ASP A 491 -23.00 -7.90 -6.81
C ASP A 491 -21.82 -8.49 -7.60
N THR A 492 -22.09 -9.09 -8.77
CA THR A 492 -21.07 -9.57 -9.70
C THR A 492 -20.15 -8.43 -10.10
N ARG A 493 -18.84 -8.59 -9.88
CA ARG A 493 -17.82 -7.66 -10.39
C ARG A 493 -17.28 -8.20 -11.70
N GLU A 494 -16.98 -7.35 -12.67
CA GLU A 494 -16.25 -7.71 -13.90
C GLU A 494 -14.97 -6.89 -13.97
N ARG A 495 -13.83 -7.59 -13.92
CA ARG A 495 -12.54 -6.94 -13.67
C ARG A 495 -11.37 -7.60 -14.39
N ASN A 496 -10.20 -6.94 -14.32
CA ASN A 496 -8.90 -7.48 -14.71
C ASN A 496 -8.94 -8.10 -16.11
N ALA A 497 -9.52 -7.37 -17.07
CA ALA A 497 -9.74 -7.90 -18.40
C ALA A 497 -8.44 -7.93 -19.21
N ASP A 498 -8.27 -8.98 -20.00
CA ASP A 498 -7.20 -9.09 -21.00
C ASP A 498 -7.78 -9.57 -22.33
N LEU A 499 -7.12 -9.25 -23.44
CA LEU A 499 -7.63 -9.55 -24.78
C LEU A 499 -6.55 -10.08 -25.73
N CYS A 500 -7.01 -10.83 -26.73
CA CYS A 500 -6.20 -11.17 -27.90
C CYS A 500 -7.02 -10.99 -29.18
N VAL A 501 -6.31 -10.76 -30.29
CA VAL A 501 -6.89 -10.66 -31.62
C VAL A 501 -6.26 -11.74 -32.50
N ASP A 502 -7.10 -12.51 -33.19
CA ASP A 502 -6.64 -13.54 -34.13
C ASP A 502 -6.37 -12.97 -35.54
N ASP A 503 -5.73 -13.76 -36.40
CA ASP A 503 -5.40 -13.38 -37.77
C ASP A 503 -6.64 -13.13 -38.67
N GLU A 504 -7.83 -13.60 -38.24
CA GLU A 504 -9.10 -13.42 -38.94
C GLU A 504 -9.86 -12.16 -38.47
N GLY A 505 -9.29 -11.39 -37.53
CA GLY A 505 -9.92 -10.21 -36.94
C GLY A 505 -10.98 -10.53 -35.88
N GLY A 506 -10.99 -11.77 -35.38
CA GLY A 506 -11.67 -12.18 -34.17
C GLY A 506 -11.03 -11.53 -32.95
N VAL A 507 -11.86 -11.04 -32.03
CA VAL A 507 -11.41 -10.45 -30.76
C VAL A 507 -11.92 -11.31 -29.61
N HIS A 508 -11.03 -11.71 -28.71
CA HIS A 508 -11.32 -12.59 -27.60
C HIS A 508 -10.92 -11.90 -26.30
N LEU A 509 -11.87 -11.75 -25.38
CA LEU A 509 -11.72 -11.02 -24.14
C LEU A 509 -11.94 -11.98 -22.97
N ALA A 510 -10.93 -12.13 -22.12
CA ALA A 510 -11.01 -12.86 -20.86
C ALA A 510 -11.11 -11.88 -19.69
N PHE A 511 -11.97 -12.17 -18.72
CA PHE A 511 -12.18 -11.30 -17.56
C PHE A 511 -12.68 -12.11 -16.36
N GLU A 512 -12.41 -11.64 -15.15
CA GLU A 512 -13.00 -12.25 -13.95
C GLU A 512 -14.45 -11.76 -13.78
N SER A 513 -15.34 -12.66 -13.38
CA SER A 513 -16.76 -12.35 -13.15
C SER A 513 -17.30 -13.13 -11.95
N GLY A 514 -17.92 -12.42 -11.01
CA GLY A 514 -18.63 -13.01 -9.88
C GLY A 514 -18.44 -12.22 -8.58
N PRO A 515 -19.03 -12.69 -7.48
CA PRO A 515 -18.78 -12.11 -6.17
C PRO A 515 -17.37 -12.50 -5.68
N VAL A 516 -16.72 -11.58 -4.95
CA VAL A 516 -15.39 -11.80 -4.35
C VAL A 516 -15.37 -13.10 -3.54
N GLY A 517 -14.36 -13.94 -3.79
CA GLY A 517 -14.21 -15.26 -3.15
C GLY A 517 -14.90 -16.40 -3.91
N ASN A 518 -15.65 -16.12 -4.98
CA ASN A 518 -16.26 -17.11 -5.87
C ASN A 518 -16.35 -16.59 -7.32
N ARG A 519 -15.31 -15.87 -7.78
CA ARG A 519 -15.21 -15.39 -9.16
C ARG A 519 -14.85 -16.52 -10.12
N ALA A 520 -15.38 -16.47 -11.34
CA ALA A 520 -15.00 -17.31 -12.46
C ALA A 520 -14.28 -16.47 -13.51
N VAL A 521 -13.37 -17.08 -14.27
CA VAL A 521 -12.85 -16.46 -15.50
C VAL A 521 -13.82 -16.76 -16.63
N MET A 522 -14.29 -15.69 -17.25
CA MET A 522 -15.19 -15.69 -18.39
C MET A 522 -14.40 -15.38 -19.66
N LEU A 523 -14.85 -15.93 -20.79
CA LEU A 523 -14.36 -15.61 -22.12
C LEU A 523 -15.52 -15.18 -22.99
N VAL A 524 -15.36 -14.07 -23.73
CA VAL A 524 -16.30 -13.63 -24.75
C VAL A 524 -15.57 -13.35 -26.05
N SER A 525 -16.15 -13.81 -27.16
CA SER A 525 -15.56 -13.69 -28.49
C SER A 525 -16.43 -12.82 -29.40
N GLY A 526 -15.79 -11.94 -30.15
CA GLY A 526 -16.41 -10.96 -31.04
C GLY A 526 -15.63 -10.80 -32.35
N SER A 527 -15.90 -9.74 -33.09
CA SER A 527 -15.17 -9.41 -34.32
C SER A 527 -15.01 -7.90 -34.50
N LEU A 528 -13.79 -7.46 -34.82
CA LEU A 528 -13.48 -6.04 -35.07
C LEU A 528 -14.10 -5.50 -36.38
N GLU A 529 -14.57 -6.38 -37.27
CA GLU A 529 -15.27 -5.99 -38.49
C GLU A 529 -16.67 -5.42 -38.21
N ARG A 530 -17.24 -5.69 -37.03
CA ARG A 530 -18.58 -5.26 -36.64
C ARG A 530 -18.56 -3.90 -35.97
N GLU A 531 -19.62 -3.11 -36.18
CA GLU A 531 -19.81 -1.82 -35.50
C GLU A 531 -19.79 -1.96 -33.97
N ASP A 532 -20.51 -2.96 -33.45
CA ASP A 532 -20.41 -3.45 -32.08
C ASP A 532 -19.70 -4.83 -32.10
N PRO A 533 -18.43 -4.90 -31.65
CA PRO A 533 -17.63 -6.12 -31.74
C PRO A 533 -18.22 -7.34 -31.04
N PHE A 534 -18.95 -7.14 -29.94
CA PHE A 534 -19.50 -8.21 -29.09
C PHE A 534 -21.00 -8.42 -29.30
N SER A 535 -21.57 -7.81 -30.34
CA SER A 535 -23.01 -7.87 -30.62
C SER A 535 -23.52 -9.32 -30.79
N GLY A 536 -24.33 -9.77 -29.83
CA GLY A 536 -24.91 -11.11 -29.79
C GLY A 536 -23.97 -12.20 -29.28
N ALA A 537 -22.78 -11.83 -28.78
CA ALA A 537 -21.91 -12.73 -28.04
C ALA A 537 -22.46 -12.96 -26.62
N ALA A 538 -22.17 -14.12 -26.05
CA ALA A 538 -22.48 -14.44 -24.67
C ALA A 538 -21.19 -14.97 -24.02
N PRO A 539 -20.78 -14.43 -22.86
CA PRO A 539 -19.62 -14.94 -22.15
C PRO A 539 -19.82 -16.39 -21.72
N GLU A 540 -18.77 -17.19 -21.85
CA GLU A 540 -18.72 -18.56 -21.36
C GLU A 540 -17.68 -18.70 -20.25
N SER A 541 -18.00 -19.50 -19.23
CA SER A 541 -17.05 -19.75 -18.15
C SER A 541 -15.93 -20.69 -18.63
N THR A 542 -14.70 -20.23 -18.48
CA THR A 542 -13.49 -20.96 -18.88
C THR A 542 -12.83 -21.61 -17.67
N ILE A 543 -12.74 -20.90 -16.54
CA ILE A 543 -12.22 -21.41 -15.26
C ILE A 543 -13.24 -21.08 -14.18
N SER A 544 -13.71 -22.09 -13.44
CA SER A 544 -14.73 -21.95 -12.40
C SER A 544 -14.63 -23.03 -11.32
N GLY A 545 -15.47 -22.93 -10.29
CA GLY A 545 -15.51 -23.87 -9.17
C GLY A 545 -14.63 -23.47 -7.97
N SER A 546 -13.94 -22.34 -8.07
CA SER A 546 -13.12 -21.67 -7.05
C SER A 546 -12.93 -20.21 -7.46
N ASP A 547 -12.43 -19.35 -6.57
CA ASP A 547 -12.10 -17.95 -6.89
C ASP A 547 -10.94 -17.90 -7.91
N ALA A 548 -11.23 -17.47 -9.14
CA ALA A 548 -10.28 -17.40 -10.25
C ALA A 548 -10.15 -15.96 -10.78
N LEU A 549 -8.93 -15.44 -10.82
CA LEU A 549 -8.60 -14.01 -10.93
C LEU A 549 -7.55 -13.73 -11.98
N GLN A 550 -7.43 -12.46 -12.35
CA GLN A 550 -6.34 -11.93 -13.17
C GLN A 550 -6.09 -12.76 -14.44
N PRO A 551 -7.11 -12.93 -15.30
CA PRO A 551 -6.93 -13.69 -16.51
C PRO A 551 -5.97 -13.01 -17.48
N ALA A 552 -5.18 -13.81 -18.18
CA ALA A 552 -4.45 -13.43 -19.38
C ALA A 552 -4.89 -14.33 -20.54
N VAL A 553 -4.96 -13.79 -21.76
CA VAL A 553 -5.45 -14.51 -22.93
C VAL A 553 -4.53 -14.36 -24.13
N ALA A 554 -4.36 -15.46 -24.87
CA ALA A 554 -3.53 -15.52 -26.07
C ALA A 554 -4.22 -16.28 -27.20
N CYS A 555 -4.04 -15.77 -28.42
CA CYS A 555 -4.54 -16.36 -29.65
C CYS A 555 -3.40 -17.15 -30.32
N THR A 556 -3.38 -18.47 -30.15
CA THR A 556 -2.27 -19.36 -30.53
C THR A 556 -2.57 -20.19 -31.79
N SER A 557 -1.59 -20.95 -32.28
CA SER A 557 -1.80 -21.90 -33.38
C SER A 557 -2.79 -23.04 -33.05
N GLU A 558 -3.00 -23.32 -31.76
CA GLU A 558 -3.94 -24.35 -31.29
C GLU A 558 -5.31 -23.77 -30.87
N GLY A 559 -5.47 -22.45 -30.98
CA GLY A 559 -6.68 -21.72 -30.58
C GLY A 559 -6.42 -20.78 -29.41
N ILE A 560 -7.46 -20.54 -28.61
CA ILE A 560 -7.40 -19.57 -27.50
C ILE A 560 -6.83 -20.27 -26.26
N LEU A 561 -5.82 -19.66 -25.65
CA LEU A 561 -5.26 -20.04 -24.36
C LEU A 561 -5.63 -18.98 -23.32
N VAL A 562 -6.13 -19.40 -22.17
CA VAL A 562 -6.39 -18.54 -21.02
C VAL A 562 -5.55 -19.01 -19.84
N ALA A 563 -4.77 -18.11 -19.24
CA ALA A 563 -4.09 -18.31 -17.97
C ALA A 563 -4.80 -17.51 -16.88
N ALA A 564 -4.86 -18.00 -15.66
CA ALA A 564 -5.41 -17.25 -14.53
C ALA A 564 -4.82 -17.73 -13.20
N VAL A 565 -4.98 -16.91 -12.16
CA VAL A 565 -4.71 -17.33 -10.78
C VAL A 565 -5.95 -18.02 -10.24
N GLN A 566 -5.82 -19.26 -9.78
CA GLN A 566 -6.86 -19.97 -9.06
C GLN A 566 -6.54 -20.03 -7.58
N ARG A 567 -7.50 -19.63 -6.73
CA ARG A 567 -7.35 -19.60 -5.27
C ARG A 567 -8.21 -20.66 -4.60
N ALA A 568 -7.60 -21.41 -3.69
CA ALA A 568 -8.27 -22.40 -2.84
C ALA A 568 -7.81 -22.24 -1.39
N GLY A 569 -8.58 -21.47 -0.61
CA GLY A 569 -8.15 -21.05 0.72
C GLY A 569 -6.93 -20.13 0.63
N ASP A 570 -5.81 -20.55 1.21
CA ASP A 570 -4.56 -19.79 1.19
C ASP A 570 -3.63 -20.16 0.03
N ALA A 571 -3.94 -21.22 -0.70
CA ALA A 571 -3.16 -21.65 -1.84
C ALA A 571 -3.58 -20.88 -3.09
N GLU A 572 -2.59 -20.43 -3.84
CA GLU A 572 -2.74 -19.72 -5.11
C GLU A 572 -1.88 -20.44 -6.14
N ARG A 573 -2.41 -20.62 -7.36
CA ARG A 573 -1.71 -21.34 -8.44
C ARG A 573 -2.09 -20.77 -9.80
N ILE A 574 -1.17 -20.87 -10.77
CA ILE A 574 -1.47 -20.54 -12.16
C ILE A 574 -2.09 -21.75 -12.84
N VAL A 575 -3.30 -21.56 -13.39
CA VAL A 575 -4.02 -22.57 -14.16
C VAL A 575 -4.15 -22.13 -15.61
N LEU A 576 -4.11 -23.11 -16.51
CA LEU A 576 -4.26 -22.93 -17.95
C LEU A 576 -5.53 -23.63 -18.44
N ALA A 577 -6.28 -22.95 -19.29
CA ALA A 577 -7.50 -23.47 -19.88
C ALA A 577 -7.60 -23.12 -21.37
N ALA A 578 -8.20 -24.04 -22.13
CA ALA A 578 -8.60 -23.81 -23.51
C ALA A 578 -10.14 -23.91 -23.61
N PRO A 579 -10.80 -23.00 -24.35
CA PRO A 579 -12.25 -22.98 -24.46
C PRO A 579 -12.81 -24.32 -24.95
N GLY A 580 -13.86 -24.81 -24.28
CA GLY A 580 -14.50 -26.10 -24.60
C GLY A 580 -13.71 -27.37 -24.26
N ALA A 581 -12.43 -27.27 -23.90
CA ALA A 581 -11.60 -28.40 -23.45
C ALA A 581 -11.55 -28.53 -21.91
N GLY A 582 -11.86 -27.46 -21.18
CA GLY A 582 -11.77 -27.38 -19.72
C GLY A 582 -10.37 -26.99 -19.23
N GLU A 583 -10.12 -27.12 -17.92
CA GLU A 583 -8.78 -26.92 -17.32
C GLU A 583 -7.79 -27.92 -17.94
N VAL A 584 -6.77 -27.39 -18.62
CA VAL A 584 -5.84 -28.18 -19.46
C VAL A 584 -4.60 -28.59 -18.67
N ALA A 585 -4.08 -27.70 -17.81
CA ALA A 585 -2.87 -27.96 -17.03
C ALA A 585 -2.71 -26.99 -15.84
N GLU A 586 -2.09 -27.49 -14.78
CA GLU A 586 -1.49 -26.70 -13.70
C GLU A 586 0.00 -26.55 -13.99
N LEU A 587 0.53 -25.33 -13.84
CA LEU A 587 1.95 -25.07 -14.05
C LEU A 587 2.73 -25.52 -12.79
N ASP A 588 2.99 -26.81 -12.67
CA ASP A 588 3.66 -27.40 -11.49
C ASP A 588 5.19 -27.14 -11.55
N GLY A 589 5.60 -25.99 -11.03
CA GLY A 589 7.00 -25.56 -10.92
C GLY A 589 7.72 -26.17 -9.72
N GLN A 590 9.06 -26.19 -9.74
CA GLN A 590 9.90 -26.81 -8.71
C GLN A 590 9.72 -26.19 -7.31
N GLY A 591 8.79 -26.74 -6.53
CA GLY A 591 8.47 -26.28 -5.17
C GLY A 591 7.27 -25.34 -5.15
N SER A 592 6.43 -25.47 -4.12
CA SER A 592 5.24 -24.64 -3.97
C SER A 592 5.64 -23.17 -3.75
N PHE A 593 5.36 -22.30 -4.73
CA PHE A 593 5.40 -20.85 -4.51
C PHE A 593 4.48 -20.49 -3.33
N ALA A 594 4.92 -19.56 -2.49
CA ALA A 594 4.13 -19.09 -1.36
C ALA A 594 2.98 -18.17 -1.81
N LEU A 595 3.11 -17.61 -3.01
CA LEU A 595 2.21 -16.65 -3.66
C LEU A 595 2.45 -16.70 -5.16
N VAL A 596 1.40 -16.63 -5.99
CA VAL A 596 1.51 -16.34 -7.43
C VAL A 596 0.44 -15.35 -7.86
N SER A 597 0.78 -14.44 -8.77
CA SER A 597 -0.16 -13.44 -9.29
C SER A 597 0.22 -12.94 -10.68
N ARG A 598 -0.66 -12.13 -11.28
CA ARG A 598 -0.41 -11.34 -12.50
C ARG A 598 0.20 -12.18 -13.65
N PRO A 599 -0.45 -13.28 -14.09
CA PRO A 599 0.00 -13.94 -15.31
C PRO A 599 -0.15 -12.98 -16.49
N ALA A 600 0.78 -13.03 -17.44
CA ALA A 600 0.68 -12.36 -18.73
C ALA A 600 1.17 -13.31 -19.82
N LEU A 601 0.49 -13.29 -20.97
CA LEU A 601 0.78 -14.17 -22.10
C LEU A 601 1.25 -13.35 -23.30
N ALA A 602 2.24 -13.86 -24.01
CA ALA A 602 2.61 -13.38 -25.34
C ALA A 602 2.69 -14.54 -26.32
N VAL A 603 2.26 -14.29 -27.54
CA VAL A 603 2.46 -15.17 -28.69
C VAL A 603 3.54 -14.54 -29.57
N ASP A 604 4.43 -15.36 -30.13
CA ASP A 604 5.35 -14.86 -31.15
C ASP A 604 4.55 -14.37 -32.37
N ALA A 605 4.63 -13.07 -32.63
CA ALA A 605 3.96 -12.41 -33.75
C ALA A 605 4.35 -12.95 -35.14
N LEU A 606 5.38 -13.79 -35.25
CA LEU A 606 5.78 -14.47 -36.49
C LEU A 606 5.54 -15.99 -36.49
N ASP A 607 5.23 -16.59 -35.34
CA ASP A 607 4.98 -18.04 -35.18
C ASP A 607 4.04 -18.31 -34.00
N ALA A 608 2.74 -18.43 -34.28
CA ALA A 608 1.72 -18.60 -33.25
C ALA A 608 1.81 -19.90 -32.42
N SER A 609 2.74 -20.81 -32.74
CA SER A 609 3.02 -22.00 -31.92
C SER A 609 3.91 -21.68 -30.70
N ARG A 610 4.57 -20.53 -30.69
CA ARG A 610 5.47 -20.12 -29.61
C ARG A 610 4.74 -19.18 -28.66
N VAL A 611 4.65 -19.59 -27.40
CA VAL A 611 3.89 -18.88 -26.36
C VAL A 611 4.75 -18.72 -25.12
N ALA A 612 4.79 -17.51 -24.57
CA ALA A 612 5.46 -17.20 -23.31
C ALA A 612 4.40 -16.86 -22.26
N LEU A 613 4.51 -17.49 -21.10
CA LEU A 613 3.78 -17.16 -19.90
C LEU A 613 4.76 -16.54 -18.91
N VAL A 614 4.53 -15.29 -18.52
CA VAL A 614 5.23 -14.66 -17.40
C VAL A 614 4.28 -14.47 -16.24
N PHE A 615 4.80 -14.51 -15.01
CA PHE A 615 3.99 -14.32 -13.81
C PHE A 615 4.85 -13.86 -12.65
N HIS A 616 4.20 -13.23 -11.67
CA HIS A 616 4.82 -12.87 -10.40
C HIS A 616 4.69 -14.02 -9.40
N ALA A 617 5.76 -14.34 -8.67
CA ALA A 617 5.73 -15.37 -7.64
C ALA A 617 6.71 -15.13 -6.48
N ASP A 618 6.27 -15.46 -5.25
CA ASP A 618 7.08 -15.46 -4.04
C ASP A 618 7.66 -16.87 -3.80
N ASP A 619 8.99 -16.97 -3.82
CA ASP A 619 9.72 -18.22 -3.55
C ASP A 619 10.13 -18.41 -2.07
N GLY A 620 9.60 -17.54 -1.20
CA GLY A 620 9.89 -17.51 0.23
C GLY A 620 11.11 -16.67 0.60
N ALA A 621 11.89 -16.19 -0.38
CA ALA A 621 12.97 -15.23 -0.16
C ALA A 621 12.61 -13.83 -0.68
N ALA A 622 12.00 -13.75 -1.85
CA ALA A 622 11.48 -12.53 -2.44
C ALA A 622 10.42 -12.81 -3.51
N ALA A 623 9.65 -11.78 -3.83
CA ALA A 623 8.64 -11.81 -4.88
C ALA A 623 9.30 -11.43 -6.23
N ARG A 624 9.36 -12.35 -7.20
CA ARG A 624 10.13 -12.22 -8.45
C ARG A 624 9.29 -12.51 -9.68
N ILE A 625 9.77 -12.12 -10.87
CA ILE A 625 9.15 -12.48 -12.15
C ILE A 625 9.72 -13.78 -12.70
N TRP A 626 8.81 -14.68 -13.05
CA TRP A 626 9.09 -16.00 -13.61
C TRP A 626 8.54 -16.10 -15.03
N ILE A 627 9.13 -16.98 -15.83
CA ILE A 627 8.71 -17.29 -17.19
C ILE A 627 8.66 -18.80 -17.42
N ALA A 628 7.69 -19.23 -18.20
CA ALA A 628 7.63 -20.53 -18.84
C ALA A 628 7.26 -20.38 -20.32
N ARG A 629 7.97 -21.09 -21.20
CA ARG A 629 7.73 -21.12 -22.64
C ARG A 629 7.05 -22.40 -23.11
N SER A 630 6.33 -22.26 -24.21
CA SER A 630 5.73 -23.33 -25.01
C SER A 630 6.18 -23.20 -26.47
N GLU A 631 6.37 -24.34 -27.13
CA GLU A 631 6.68 -24.46 -28.57
C GLU A 631 5.57 -25.20 -29.35
N ASP A 632 4.44 -25.49 -28.72
CA ASP A 632 3.32 -26.27 -29.29
C ASP A 632 1.95 -25.59 -29.05
N GLY A 633 1.92 -24.26 -29.09
CA GLY A 633 0.69 -23.46 -28.99
C GLY A 633 0.08 -23.42 -27.59
N GLY A 634 0.86 -23.67 -26.54
CA GLY A 634 0.42 -23.64 -25.15
C GLY A 634 -0.07 -24.99 -24.63
N VAL A 635 0.16 -26.08 -25.37
CA VAL A 635 -0.22 -27.44 -24.95
C VAL A 635 0.74 -27.95 -23.88
N THR A 636 2.03 -27.66 -24.00
CA THR A 636 3.03 -27.97 -22.98
C THR A 636 3.95 -26.78 -22.72
N PHE A 637 4.25 -26.55 -21.44
CA PHE A 637 5.19 -25.52 -20.99
C PHE A 637 6.44 -26.15 -20.39
N GLU A 638 7.59 -25.49 -20.59
CA GLU A 638 8.81 -25.80 -19.85
C GLU A 638 8.65 -25.48 -18.36
N ALA A 639 9.59 -25.98 -17.54
CA ALA A 639 9.61 -25.65 -16.13
C ALA A 639 9.87 -24.15 -15.93
N PRO A 640 9.12 -23.47 -15.04
CA PRO A 640 9.33 -22.05 -14.77
C PRO A 640 10.74 -21.75 -14.29
N ARG A 641 11.27 -20.61 -14.72
CA ARG A 641 12.55 -20.05 -14.26
C ARG A 641 12.42 -18.54 -14.08
N ARG A 642 13.28 -17.95 -13.26
CA ARG A 642 13.34 -16.49 -13.10
C ARG A 642 13.75 -15.83 -14.42
N VAL A 643 13.16 -14.67 -14.68
CA VAL A 643 13.53 -13.82 -15.82
C VAL A 643 14.82 -13.05 -15.50
N ASP A 644 14.91 -12.55 -14.26
CA ASP A 644 16.04 -11.80 -13.73
C ASP A 644 16.73 -12.58 -12.61
N ASP A 645 17.91 -13.11 -12.93
CA ASP A 645 18.77 -13.85 -11.99
C ASP A 645 19.80 -12.94 -11.30
N SER A 646 19.65 -11.60 -11.38
CA SER A 646 20.54 -10.71 -10.64
C SER A 646 20.39 -10.96 -9.13
N GLU A 647 21.45 -11.54 -8.56
CA GLU A 647 21.66 -11.61 -7.12
C GLU A 647 21.97 -10.19 -6.65
N LEU A 648 20.92 -9.48 -6.26
CA LEU A 648 21.05 -8.23 -5.55
C LEU A 648 21.49 -8.56 -4.12
N ASP A 649 22.37 -7.75 -3.53
CA ASP A 649 22.83 -7.90 -2.15
C ASP A 649 21.64 -7.67 -1.19
N GLY A 650 20.76 -8.66 -1.02
CA GLY A 650 19.55 -8.53 -0.21
C GLY A 650 18.59 -9.70 -0.32
N ARG A 651 18.06 -10.13 0.83
CA ARG A 651 16.82 -10.92 0.93
C ARG A 651 15.72 -9.99 1.43
N GLY A 652 14.46 -10.31 1.15
CA GLY A 652 13.33 -9.47 1.57
C GLY A 652 12.86 -8.50 0.48
N PRO A 653 12.04 -7.49 0.83
CA PRO A 653 11.29 -6.70 -0.13
C PRO A 653 12.15 -5.81 -1.05
N ARG A 654 13.41 -5.51 -0.68
CA ARG A 654 14.38 -4.69 -1.47
C ARG A 654 14.78 -5.27 -2.83
N VAL A 655 14.19 -6.39 -3.23
CA VAL A 655 14.40 -7.03 -4.53
C VAL A 655 13.08 -7.51 -5.13
N ASN A 656 11.95 -7.07 -4.57
CA ASN A 656 10.63 -7.44 -5.05
C ASN A 656 10.40 -6.85 -6.44
N GLN A 657 9.77 -7.64 -7.29
CA GLN A 657 9.37 -7.26 -8.64
C GLN A 657 7.86 -7.34 -8.76
N TRP A 658 7.28 -6.51 -9.63
CA TRP A 658 5.83 -6.45 -9.79
C TRP A 658 5.41 -6.10 -11.22
N SER A 659 4.12 -6.34 -11.51
CA SER A 659 3.43 -5.99 -12.76
C SER A 659 4.18 -6.40 -14.04
N PRO A 660 4.41 -7.71 -14.28
CA PRO A 660 5.11 -8.15 -15.47
C PRO A 660 4.27 -7.97 -16.74
N ALA A 661 4.91 -7.56 -17.83
CA ALA A 661 4.36 -7.61 -19.19
C ALA A 661 5.35 -8.30 -20.13
N VAL A 662 4.86 -8.87 -21.24
CA VAL A 662 5.68 -9.66 -22.17
C VAL A 662 5.29 -9.41 -23.61
N ALA A 663 6.27 -9.33 -24.50
CA ALA A 663 6.08 -9.26 -25.94
C ALA A 663 7.08 -10.16 -26.67
N TRP A 664 6.64 -10.81 -27.76
CA TRP A 664 7.46 -11.76 -28.53
C TRP A 664 7.30 -11.53 -30.04
N ARG A 665 8.44 -11.39 -30.74
CA ARG A 665 8.51 -11.31 -32.20
C ARG A 665 9.80 -11.95 -32.73
N GLY A 666 9.66 -13.11 -33.37
CA GLY A 666 10.77 -13.89 -33.91
C GLY A 666 11.75 -14.32 -32.82
N ASP A 667 13.01 -13.92 -32.97
CA ASP A 667 14.06 -14.25 -32.00
C ASP A 667 14.05 -13.29 -30.79
N THR A 668 13.33 -12.17 -30.87
CA THR A 668 13.27 -11.19 -29.79
C THR A 668 12.09 -11.47 -28.85
N LEU A 669 12.38 -11.71 -27.58
CA LEU A 669 11.40 -11.76 -26.50
C LEU A 669 11.77 -10.72 -25.44
N ALA A 670 10.83 -9.85 -25.09
CA ALA A 670 11.01 -8.80 -24.11
C ALA A 670 10.04 -9.02 -22.94
N VAL A 671 10.56 -8.96 -21.71
CA VAL A 671 9.76 -8.98 -20.48
C VAL A 671 10.03 -7.69 -19.72
N SER A 672 9.00 -6.88 -19.46
CA SER A 672 9.10 -5.68 -18.61
C SER A 672 8.43 -5.90 -17.27
N TYR A 673 8.86 -5.16 -16.26
CA TYR A 673 8.35 -5.21 -14.89
C TYR A 673 8.85 -3.97 -14.13
N VAL A 674 8.24 -3.69 -12.97
CA VAL A 674 8.80 -2.76 -11.99
C VAL A 674 9.60 -3.53 -10.94
N ASP A 675 10.66 -2.94 -10.43
CA ASP A 675 11.57 -3.57 -9.47
C ASP A 675 11.90 -2.59 -8.34
N PHE A 676 11.70 -3.01 -7.10
CA PHE A 676 12.01 -2.22 -5.93
C PHE A 676 13.48 -2.30 -5.59
N ARG A 677 14.25 -1.28 -5.98
CA ARG A 677 15.70 -1.18 -5.75
C ARG A 677 16.03 0.21 -5.25
N ASP A 678 17.00 0.32 -4.35
CA ASP A 678 17.47 1.60 -3.83
C ASP A 678 16.32 2.50 -3.32
N TYR A 679 15.32 1.89 -2.68
CA TYR A 679 14.10 2.57 -2.22
C TYR A 679 13.32 3.27 -3.33
N SER A 680 13.28 2.69 -4.52
CA SER A 680 12.45 3.17 -5.64
C SER A 680 11.88 1.97 -6.38
N TRP A 681 10.63 2.06 -6.80
CA TRP A 681 10.07 1.20 -7.82
C TRP A 681 10.37 1.82 -9.18
N ASP A 682 11.33 1.24 -9.89
CA ASP A 682 11.73 1.67 -11.23
C ASP A 682 11.33 0.64 -12.27
N GLY A 683 11.11 1.10 -13.51
CA GLY A 683 10.76 0.24 -14.63
C GLY A 683 11.98 -0.39 -15.30
N TYR A 684 11.89 -1.69 -15.54
CA TYR A 684 12.95 -2.49 -16.14
C TYR A 684 12.43 -3.40 -17.25
N ALA A 685 13.34 -3.83 -18.12
CA ALA A 685 13.09 -4.85 -19.13
C ALA A 685 14.27 -5.81 -19.28
N MET A 686 13.95 -7.08 -19.53
CA MET A 686 14.86 -8.16 -19.87
C MET A 686 14.62 -8.56 -21.32
N ILE A 687 15.63 -8.42 -22.16
CA ILE A 687 15.54 -8.66 -23.61
C ILE A 687 16.34 -9.91 -23.97
N SER A 688 15.67 -10.88 -24.55
CA SER A 688 16.27 -12.11 -25.08
C SER A 688 16.33 -12.07 -26.60
N GLU A 689 17.45 -12.54 -27.16
CA GLU A 689 17.71 -12.66 -28.61
C GLU A 689 17.58 -14.11 -29.12
N ASP A 690 17.12 -15.05 -28.29
CA ASP A 690 16.89 -16.46 -28.64
C ASP A 690 15.47 -16.92 -28.24
N GLY A 691 14.52 -15.98 -28.24
CA GLY A 691 13.12 -16.18 -27.92
C GLY A 691 12.85 -16.50 -26.45
N GLY A 692 13.69 -16.03 -25.54
CA GLY A 692 13.60 -16.31 -24.11
C GLY A 692 14.31 -17.61 -23.70
N GLY A 693 15.32 -18.06 -24.44
CA GLY A 693 16.12 -19.25 -24.09
C GLY A 693 17.18 -18.89 -23.07
N THR A 694 17.76 -17.70 -23.24
CA THR A 694 18.67 -17.04 -22.32
C THR A 694 18.28 -15.57 -22.17
N PHE A 695 18.58 -15.00 -20.99
CA PHE A 695 18.45 -13.58 -20.73
C PHE A 695 19.83 -12.99 -20.34
N PRO A 696 20.05 -11.69 -20.54
CA PRO A 696 21.27 -11.02 -20.11
C PRO A 696 21.44 -11.09 -18.59
N ALA A 697 22.66 -10.84 -18.11
CA ALA A 697 22.95 -10.89 -16.67
C ALA A 697 22.35 -9.72 -15.87
N ALA A 698 21.92 -8.65 -16.54
CA ALA A 698 21.36 -7.47 -15.89
C ALA A 698 20.20 -6.91 -16.73
N PRO A 699 19.15 -6.39 -16.08
CA PRO A 699 18.06 -5.72 -16.76
C PRO A 699 18.45 -4.35 -17.29
N VAL A 700 17.67 -3.89 -18.26
CA VAL A 700 17.76 -2.55 -18.84
C VAL A 700 16.70 -1.71 -18.16
N ARG A 701 17.08 -0.55 -17.65
CA ARG A 701 16.11 0.41 -17.11
C ARG A 701 15.37 1.11 -18.25
N VAL A 702 14.04 1.07 -18.20
CA VAL A 702 13.16 1.69 -19.20
C VAL A 702 12.64 3.06 -18.77
N THR A 703 12.61 3.32 -17.46
CA THR A 703 12.21 4.61 -16.89
C THR A 703 13.41 5.55 -16.77
N PRO A 704 13.20 6.87 -16.77
CA PRO A 704 14.29 7.83 -16.60
C PRO A 704 14.96 7.69 -15.23
N VAL A 705 16.23 8.07 -15.16
CA VAL A 705 16.94 8.28 -13.90
C VAL A 705 16.78 9.75 -13.54
N LEU A 706 16.02 10.02 -12.48
CA LEU A 706 15.81 11.35 -11.92
C LEU A 706 16.58 11.46 -10.60
N ASP A 707 17.05 12.66 -10.26
CA ASP A 707 17.80 12.95 -9.02
C ASP A 707 16.90 12.95 -7.76
N GLU A 708 15.65 12.49 -7.90
CA GLU A 708 14.61 12.53 -6.87
C GLU A 708 14.66 11.33 -5.93
N ARG A 709 14.23 11.57 -4.69
CA ARG A 709 14.09 10.55 -3.65
C ARG A 709 12.83 9.72 -3.97
N GLU A 710 12.98 8.39 -3.95
CA GLU A 710 11.89 7.40 -4.07
C GLU A 710 10.90 7.63 -5.23
N ARG A 711 11.18 7.00 -6.39
CA ARG A 711 10.24 6.90 -7.51
C ARG A 711 9.29 5.74 -7.30
N LEU A 712 8.02 5.90 -7.67
CA LEU A 712 6.98 4.88 -7.53
C LEU A 712 6.33 4.60 -8.88
N TYR A 713 7.09 3.99 -9.80
CA TYR A 713 6.51 3.41 -11.00
C TYR A 713 5.78 2.11 -10.65
N GLU A 714 4.64 1.88 -11.28
CA GLU A 714 3.70 0.85 -10.81
C GLU A 714 3.47 -0.23 -11.86
N GLU A 715 3.72 0.14 -13.12
CA GLU A 715 3.61 -0.74 -14.28
C GLU A 715 4.55 -0.29 -15.40
N VAL A 716 4.92 -1.26 -16.23
CA VAL A 716 5.59 -1.02 -17.51
C VAL A 716 5.05 -2.02 -18.52
N GLN A 717 4.30 -1.53 -19.50
CA GLN A 717 3.93 -2.28 -20.69
C GLN A 717 5.06 -2.23 -21.72
N ILE A 718 5.23 -3.30 -22.48
CA ILE A 718 6.22 -3.38 -23.56
C ILE A 718 5.61 -3.96 -24.82
N VAL A 719 5.88 -3.33 -25.96
CA VAL A 719 5.39 -3.74 -27.28
C VAL A 719 6.55 -3.80 -28.26
N LEU A 720 6.66 -4.88 -29.05
CA LEU A 720 7.69 -5.01 -30.09
C LEU A 720 7.19 -4.46 -31.43
N LEU A 721 7.89 -3.47 -31.97
CA LEU A 721 7.54 -2.78 -33.21
C LEU A 721 7.99 -3.57 -34.46
N PRO A 722 7.35 -3.36 -35.62
CA PRO A 722 7.73 -4.05 -36.86
C PRO A 722 9.15 -3.76 -37.36
N ASP A 723 9.74 -2.64 -36.97
CA ASP A 723 11.10 -2.22 -37.31
C ASP A 723 12.20 -2.89 -36.47
N GLY A 724 11.80 -3.63 -35.42
CA GLY A 724 12.69 -4.38 -34.54
C GLY A 724 12.98 -3.69 -33.20
N ASP A 725 12.53 -2.45 -32.99
CA ASP A 725 12.62 -1.75 -31.71
C ASP A 725 11.45 -2.11 -30.79
N ALA A 726 11.46 -1.62 -29.55
CA ALA A 726 10.35 -1.76 -28.62
C ALA A 726 9.80 -0.40 -28.19
N LEU A 727 8.51 -0.36 -27.87
CA LEU A 727 7.87 0.76 -27.18
C LEU A 727 7.62 0.33 -25.73
N ALA A 728 8.12 1.12 -24.78
CA ALA A 728 7.75 1.01 -23.37
C ALA A 728 6.71 2.09 -23.06
N ALA A 729 5.63 1.69 -22.39
CA ALA A 729 4.61 2.58 -21.85
C ALA A 729 4.51 2.34 -20.34
N TYR A 730 4.58 3.39 -19.53
CA TYR A 730 4.66 3.26 -18.08
C TYR A 730 3.95 4.41 -17.37
N GLY A 731 3.49 4.15 -16.15
CA GLY A 731 2.80 5.10 -15.29
C GLY A 731 3.32 5.07 -13.86
N GLY A 732 3.19 6.20 -13.17
CA GLY A 732 3.45 6.31 -11.74
C GLY A 732 4.00 7.65 -11.30
N THR A 733 4.37 7.71 -10.02
CA THR A 733 4.89 8.92 -9.38
C THR A 733 6.40 9.02 -9.64
N ARG A 734 6.78 10.07 -10.37
CA ARG A 734 8.15 10.31 -10.83
C ARG A 734 9.02 10.99 -9.78
N GLU A 735 8.37 11.69 -8.86
CA GLU A 735 8.97 12.47 -7.80
C GLU A 735 7.98 12.54 -6.64
N ARG A 736 8.47 12.74 -5.42
CA ARG A 736 7.65 12.90 -4.21
C ARG A 736 6.75 14.16 -4.27
N ARG A 737 5.67 14.08 -5.04
CA ARG A 737 4.67 15.11 -5.36
C ARG A 737 3.31 14.43 -5.54
N PRO A 738 2.19 15.19 -5.44
CA PRO A 738 0.86 14.60 -5.37
C PRO A 738 0.39 14.00 -6.70
N ASP A 739 1.18 14.14 -7.75
CA ASP A 739 0.77 13.93 -9.13
C ASP A 739 1.50 12.72 -9.75
N ALA A 740 0.78 11.97 -10.56
CA ALA A 740 1.30 10.81 -11.30
C ALA A 740 1.10 11.04 -12.79
N ASP A 741 2.06 10.59 -13.59
CA ASP A 741 2.08 10.77 -15.03
C ASP A 741 2.13 9.42 -15.74
N VAL A 742 1.59 9.39 -16.95
CA VAL A 742 1.85 8.32 -17.91
C VAL A 742 2.79 8.79 -19.02
N ALA A 743 3.69 7.94 -19.46
CA ALA A 743 4.66 8.27 -20.49
C ALA A 743 5.01 7.06 -21.36
N ILE A 744 5.56 7.37 -22.54
CA ILE A 744 6.12 6.38 -23.44
C ILE A 744 7.60 6.67 -23.76
N ALA A 745 8.37 5.62 -24.01
CA ALA A 745 9.74 5.73 -24.51
C ALA A 745 10.02 4.63 -25.54
N THR A 746 10.79 4.96 -26.58
CA THR A 746 11.28 3.95 -27.54
C THR A 746 12.57 3.34 -27.02
N LEU A 747 12.65 2.01 -27.01
CA LEU A 747 13.83 1.24 -26.65
C LEU A 747 14.46 0.67 -27.93
N THR A 748 15.63 1.17 -28.29
CA THR A 748 16.34 0.69 -29.49
C THR A 748 17.01 -0.65 -29.22
N LEU A 749 16.70 -1.67 -30.03
CA LEU A 749 17.19 -3.04 -29.85
C LEU A 749 18.25 -3.40 -30.91
N PRO A 750 19.18 -4.34 -30.61
CA PRO A 750 19.35 -5.06 -29.35
C PRO A 750 20.16 -4.29 -28.30
N ALA A 751 20.69 -3.11 -28.64
CA ALA A 751 21.52 -2.33 -27.72
C ALA A 751 20.81 -1.95 -26.41
N ALA A 752 19.47 -2.02 -26.41
CA ALA A 752 18.58 -1.73 -25.31
C ALA A 752 18.86 -0.34 -24.71
N THR A 753 18.93 0.64 -25.60
CA THR A 753 19.09 2.05 -25.22
C THR A 753 17.76 2.75 -25.24
N THR A 754 17.34 3.29 -24.10
CA THR A 754 16.11 4.06 -23.94
C THR A 754 16.26 5.44 -24.59
N GLY A 755 15.35 5.76 -25.50
CA GLY A 755 15.22 7.07 -26.11
C GLY A 755 14.61 8.11 -25.16
N PRO A 756 14.39 9.35 -25.63
CA PRO A 756 13.68 10.34 -24.85
C PRO A 756 12.23 9.88 -24.61
N GLU A 757 11.73 10.18 -23.42
CA GLU A 757 10.34 9.93 -23.08
C GLU A 757 9.40 10.98 -23.69
N THR A 758 8.13 10.63 -23.76
CA THR A 758 7.03 11.55 -24.06
C THR A 758 5.91 11.31 -23.07
N THR A 759 5.68 12.26 -22.17
CA THR A 759 4.52 12.28 -21.27
C THR A 759 3.24 12.43 -22.10
N LEU A 760 2.24 11.62 -21.79
CA LEU A 760 0.89 11.78 -22.32
C LEU A 760 0.11 12.63 -21.33
N SER A 761 -0.78 13.50 -21.79
CA SER A 761 -1.74 14.13 -20.90
C SER A 761 -2.96 14.62 -21.68
N ALA A 762 -4.11 14.61 -21.02
CA ALA A 762 -5.33 15.19 -21.58
C ALA A 762 -5.50 16.68 -21.26
N ASP A 763 -4.78 17.22 -20.27
CA ASP A 763 -4.87 18.62 -19.86
C ASP A 763 -3.67 19.45 -20.39
N ALA A 764 -3.93 20.72 -20.67
CA ALA A 764 -2.91 21.71 -20.97
C ALA A 764 -2.34 22.37 -19.71
N ASP A 765 -2.95 22.16 -18.53
CA ASP A 765 -2.43 22.61 -17.23
C ASP A 765 -1.37 21.64 -16.69
N PRO A 766 -0.08 22.01 -16.67
CA PRO A 766 1.01 21.14 -16.24
C PRO A 766 1.11 20.95 -14.72
N THR A 767 0.06 21.25 -13.96
CA THR A 767 0.06 21.26 -12.49
C THR A 767 -1.03 20.40 -11.83
N ALA A 768 -1.74 19.61 -12.63
CA ALA A 768 -2.78 18.69 -12.17
C ALA A 768 -2.68 17.37 -12.95
N HIS A 769 -1.68 16.55 -12.65
CA HIS A 769 -1.52 15.23 -13.27
C HIS A 769 -1.91 14.13 -12.27
N SER A 770 -2.87 13.29 -12.63
CA SER A 770 -3.26 12.14 -11.81
C SER A 770 -3.65 11.03 -12.76
N GLU A 771 -2.63 10.51 -13.44
CA GLU A 771 -2.75 9.60 -14.57
C GLU A 771 -2.10 8.25 -14.27
N TRP A 772 -2.80 7.16 -14.59
CA TRP A 772 -2.39 5.78 -14.27
C TRP A 772 -2.89 4.79 -15.32
N ALA A 773 -2.62 3.51 -15.11
CA ALA A 773 -3.22 2.38 -15.85
C ALA A 773 -3.06 2.52 -17.37
N ILE A 774 -1.82 2.72 -17.84
CA ILE A 774 -1.53 2.88 -19.26
C ILE A 774 -1.50 1.52 -19.96
N ALA A 775 -2.33 1.36 -20.99
CA ALA A 775 -2.32 0.23 -21.90
C ALA A 775 -1.81 0.64 -23.29
N ALA A 776 -1.09 -0.27 -23.92
CA ALA A 776 -0.60 -0.14 -25.28
C ALA A 776 -1.05 -1.35 -26.12
N SER A 777 -1.59 -1.10 -27.30
CA SER A 777 -2.00 -2.19 -28.21
C SER A 777 -0.77 -2.86 -28.85
N ALA A 778 -0.96 -4.08 -29.36
CA ALA A 778 -0.07 -4.61 -30.39
C ALA A 778 0.01 -3.62 -31.58
N PRO A 779 1.15 -3.52 -32.28
CA PRO A 779 1.28 -2.57 -33.37
C PRO A 779 0.51 -3.07 -34.59
N THR A 780 -0.06 -2.14 -35.34
CA THR A 780 -0.63 -2.43 -36.66
C THR A 780 0.47 -2.90 -37.63
N ALA A 781 0.08 -3.41 -38.80
CA ALA A 781 1.05 -3.77 -39.85
C ALA A 781 1.82 -2.53 -40.35
N SER A 782 1.18 -1.35 -40.27
CA SER A 782 1.78 -0.05 -40.55
C SER A 782 2.69 0.48 -39.43
N GLY A 783 2.69 -0.13 -38.23
CA GLY A 783 3.55 0.23 -37.10
C GLY A 783 2.95 1.28 -36.16
N GLU A 784 1.65 1.50 -36.24
CA GLU A 784 0.90 2.38 -35.33
C GLU A 784 0.53 1.64 -34.05
N VAL A 785 0.44 2.37 -32.93
CA VAL A 785 0.10 1.81 -31.62
C VAL A 785 -1.01 2.65 -30.98
N GLY A 786 -2.06 1.99 -30.49
CA GLY A 786 -3.10 2.63 -29.68
C GLY A 786 -2.64 2.69 -28.23
N LEU A 787 -2.86 3.84 -27.59
CA LEU A 787 -2.54 4.10 -26.19
C LEU A 787 -3.83 4.47 -25.47
N ALA A 788 -4.10 3.87 -24.33
CA ALA A 788 -5.21 4.26 -23.45
C ALA A 788 -4.71 4.39 -22.02
N TRP A 789 -5.26 5.34 -21.26
CA TRP A 789 -4.88 5.56 -19.86
C TRP A 789 -6.04 6.13 -19.07
N GLN A 790 -5.95 5.98 -17.75
CA GLN A 790 -6.83 6.61 -16.79
C GLN A 790 -6.31 8.01 -16.41
N ASP A 791 -7.21 8.97 -16.23
CA ASP A 791 -6.88 10.34 -15.82
C ASP A 791 -7.95 10.91 -14.87
N ALA A 792 -7.53 11.36 -13.68
CA ALA A 792 -8.36 11.97 -12.66
C ALA A 792 -8.20 13.50 -12.53
N SER A 793 -7.40 14.15 -13.38
CA SER A 793 -7.12 15.61 -13.37
C SER A 793 -8.38 16.46 -13.42
N THR A 794 -9.43 15.97 -14.09
CA THR A 794 -10.72 16.68 -14.23
C THR A 794 -11.60 16.66 -12.97
N GLY A 795 -11.10 16.09 -11.86
CA GLY A 795 -11.87 15.90 -10.62
C GLY A 795 -12.83 14.71 -10.66
N ARG A 796 -12.73 13.88 -11.71
CA ARG A 796 -13.41 12.58 -11.87
C ARG A 796 -12.53 11.67 -12.73
N PRO A 797 -12.10 10.49 -12.24
CA PRO A 797 -11.39 9.48 -13.03
C PRO A 797 -12.15 9.13 -14.32
N GLY A 798 -11.47 9.29 -15.46
CA GLY A 798 -11.96 8.97 -16.80
C GLY A 798 -10.92 8.27 -17.65
N VAL A 799 -11.32 7.77 -18.82
CA VAL A 799 -10.43 7.05 -19.75
C VAL A 799 -10.17 7.87 -20.99
N PHE A 800 -8.90 7.97 -21.35
CA PHE A 800 -8.42 8.67 -22.54
C PHE A 800 -7.70 7.73 -23.49
N TYR A 801 -7.64 8.14 -24.75
CA TYR A 801 -7.05 7.39 -25.85
C TYR A 801 -6.25 8.30 -26.79
N ALA A 802 -5.10 7.82 -27.27
CA ALA A 802 -4.32 8.47 -28.31
C ALA A 802 -3.69 7.42 -29.26
N GLU A 803 -3.32 7.86 -30.47
CA GLU A 803 -2.60 7.02 -31.44
C GLU A 803 -1.17 7.50 -31.59
N ARG A 804 -0.22 6.57 -31.48
CA ARG A 804 1.18 6.78 -31.88
C ARG A 804 1.35 6.33 -33.33
N ALA A 805 1.71 7.24 -34.21
CA ALA A 805 2.05 6.93 -35.59
C ALA A 805 3.40 6.18 -35.68
N ALA A 806 3.63 5.54 -36.83
CA ALA A 806 4.87 4.80 -37.08
C ALA A 806 6.15 5.66 -37.00
N ASP A 807 6.05 6.97 -37.25
CA ASP A 807 7.17 7.92 -37.11
C ASP A 807 7.41 8.40 -35.68
N GLY A 808 6.61 7.90 -34.72
CA GLY A 808 6.68 8.23 -33.30
C GLY A 808 5.86 9.45 -32.88
N THR A 809 5.17 10.13 -33.80
CA THR A 809 4.28 11.24 -33.44
C THR A 809 3.03 10.74 -32.71
N ILE A 810 2.59 11.49 -31.69
CA ILE A 810 1.39 11.16 -30.91
C ILE A 810 0.25 12.08 -31.33
N GLY A 811 -0.90 11.48 -31.61
CA GLY A 811 -2.15 12.18 -31.87
C GLY A 811 -2.73 12.88 -30.63
N PRO A 812 -3.84 13.61 -30.77
CA PRO A 812 -4.51 14.23 -29.63
C PRO A 812 -5.08 13.17 -28.67
N ALA A 813 -5.09 13.48 -27.38
CA ALA A 813 -5.82 12.72 -26.38
C ALA A 813 -7.34 12.90 -26.57
N LEU A 814 -8.06 11.78 -26.66
CA LEU A 814 -9.52 11.72 -26.84
C LEU A 814 -10.14 11.05 -25.63
N ARG A 815 -11.14 11.68 -25.01
CA ARG A 815 -11.92 11.05 -23.94
C ARG A 815 -12.82 9.96 -24.51
N VAL A 816 -12.82 8.79 -23.86
CA VAL A 816 -13.55 7.59 -24.29
C VAL A 816 -14.79 7.32 -23.42
N ASP A 817 -14.70 7.57 -22.11
CA ASP A 817 -15.81 7.33 -21.18
C ASP A 817 -16.96 8.33 -21.40
N ASP A 818 -18.18 7.90 -21.07
CA ASP A 818 -19.42 8.62 -21.41
C ASP A 818 -20.44 8.76 -20.28
N SER A 819 -20.04 8.46 -19.04
CA SER A 819 -20.96 8.56 -17.90
C SER A 819 -21.33 10.01 -17.60
N ALA A 820 -22.63 10.26 -17.49
CA ALA A 820 -23.18 11.52 -17.01
C ALA A 820 -23.27 11.59 -15.47
N GLU A 821 -23.04 10.47 -14.77
CA GLU A 821 -23.11 10.43 -13.31
C GLU A 821 -21.82 10.99 -12.68
N PRO A 822 -21.92 11.93 -11.72
CA PRO A 822 -20.73 12.57 -11.14
C PRO A 822 -19.78 11.61 -10.40
N ARG A 823 -20.30 10.53 -9.82
CA ARG A 823 -19.57 9.55 -8.98
C ARG A 823 -19.17 8.26 -9.73
N THR A 824 -19.20 8.28 -11.06
CA THR A 824 -18.67 7.17 -11.86
C THR A 824 -17.19 7.36 -12.13
N HIS A 825 -16.44 6.28 -11.96
CA HIS A 825 -15.05 6.17 -12.36
C HIS A 825 -14.96 5.21 -13.55
N ALA A 826 -14.09 5.55 -14.50
CA ALA A 826 -13.67 4.66 -15.57
C ALA A 826 -12.18 4.34 -15.39
N LEU A 827 -11.85 3.05 -15.29
CA LEU A 827 -10.61 2.55 -14.72
C LEU A 827 -10.03 1.42 -15.58
N GLU A 828 -8.73 1.12 -15.39
CA GLU A 828 -8.03 -0.05 -15.97
C GLU A 828 -8.34 -0.29 -17.47
N PRO A 829 -8.07 0.69 -18.34
CA PRO A 829 -8.40 0.55 -19.76
C PRO A 829 -7.47 -0.45 -20.45
N ILE A 830 -8.02 -1.23 -21.38
CA ILE A 830 -7.26 -2.01 -22.36
C ILE A 830 -7.64 -1.59 -23.78
N VAL A 831 -6.72 -1.75 -24.73
CA VAL A 831 -6.85 -1.15 -26.06
C VAL A 831 -6.42 -2.11 -27.17
N VAL A 832 -7.21 -2.12 -28.24
CA VAL A 832 -6.88 -2.75 -29.53
C VAL A 832 -6.85 -1.69 -30.61
N LEU A 833 -5.81 -1.74 -31.44
CA LEU A 833 -5.73 -0.97 -32.67
C LEU A 833 -5.60 -1.90 -33.87
N SER A 834 -6.52 -1.76 -34.83
CA SER A 834 -6.41 -2.35 -36.16
C SER A 834 -6.28 -1.25 -37.23
N GLU A 835 -6.06 -1.64 -38.48
CA GLU A 835 -6.00 -0.70 -39.61
C GLU A 835 -7.33 0.05 -39.82
N GLU A 836 -8.46 -0.49 -39.34
CA GLU A 836 -9.80 0.08 -39.59
C GLU A 836 -10.50 0.59 -38.32
N ARG A 837 -10.05 0.16 -37.13
CA ARG A 837 -10.79 0.40 -35.88
C ARG A 837 -9.87 0.49 -34.67
N ALA A 838 -10.25 1.37 -33.74
CA ALA A 838 -9.79 1.34 -32.36
C ALA A 838 -10.92 0.84 -31.45
N LEU A 839 -10.60 -0.05 -30.52
CA LEU A 839 -11.51 -0.56 -29.49
C LEU A 839 -10.86 -0.32 -28.13
N VAL A 840 -11.59 0.33 -27.22
CA VAL A 840 -11.17 0.55 -25.84
C VAL A 840 -12.21 -0.10 -24.93
N ILE A 841 -11.72 -0.84 -23.94
CA ILE A 841 -12.52 -1.55 -22.93
C ILE A 841 -12.02 -1.08 -21.56
N TRP A 842 -12.91 -0.85 -20.61
CA TRP A 842 -12.55 -0.37 -19.27
C TRP A 842 -13.49 -0.91 -18.20
N GLU A 843 -13.05 -0.85 -16.95
CA GLU A 843 -13.88 -1.06 -15.76
C GLU A 843 -14.66 0.22 -15.44
N ASP A 844 -15.97 0.12 -15.31
CA ASP A 844 -16.89 1.24 -15.07
C ASP A 844 -17.66 1.02 -13.76
N SER A 845 -17.69 2.03 -12.90
CA SER A 845 -18.34 1.92 -11.57
C SER A 845 -19.79 2.42 -11.52
N ARG A 846 -20.40 2.85 -12.63
CA ARG A 846 -21.75 3.45 -12.60
C ARG A 846 -22.81 2.50 -12.06
N GLU A 847 -22.67 1.20 -12.30
CA GLU A 847 -23.56 0.18 -11.76
C GLU A 847 -23.28 -0.19 -10.28
N GLY A 848 -22.50 0.63 -9.54
CA GLY A 848 -22.19 0.48 -8.11
C GLY A 848 -21.10 -0.54 -7.79
N VAL A 849 -20.79 -1.41 -8.75
CA VAL A 849 -19.64 -2.33 -8.76
C VAL A 849 -18.95 -2.24 -10.12
N PRO A 850 -17.64 -2.54 -10.22
CA PRO A 850 -16.94 -2.54 -11.50
C PRO A 850 -17.59 -3.47 -12.53
N ARG A 851 -17.89 -2.93 -13.71
CA ARG A 851 -18.43 -3.64 -14.88
C ARG A 851 -17.64 -3.29 -16.12
N LEU A 852 -17.51 -4.24 -17.06
CA LEU A 852 -16.79 -3.96 -18.28
C LEU A 852 -17.68 -3.26 -19.31
N ARG A 853 -17.16 -2.15 -19.83
CA ARG A 853 -17.75 -1.41 -20.95
C ARG A 853 -16.76 -1.28 -22.08
N HIS A 854 -17.28 -1.17 -23.29
CA HIS A 854 -16.46 -0.94 -24.49
C HIS A 854 -17.03 0.16 -25.37
N ALA A 855 -16.12 0.86 -26.05
CA ALA A 855 -16.44 1.80 -27.10
C ALA A 855 -15.45 1.64 -28.25
N SER A 856 -15.91 1.93 -29.47
CA SER A 856 -15.06 1.82 -30.65
C SER A 856 -15.12 3.05 -31.55
N ARG A 857 -14.05 3.24 -32.30
CA ARG A 857 -13.86 4.33 -33.26
C ARG A 857 -13.42 3.77 -34.60
N GLN A 858 -14.09 4.18 -35.66
CA GLN A 858 -13.67 3.88 -37.03
C GLN A 858 -12.52 4.81 -37.44
N ARG A 859 -11.50 4.27 -38.10
CA ARG A 859 -10.29 5.02 -38.53
C ARG A 859 -10.39 5.52 -39.97
#